data_AF-A0A6P2LLU2-F1
#
_entry.id   AF-A0A6P2LLU2-F1
#
_cell.length_a   1.000
_cell.length_b   1.000
_cell.length_c   1.000
_cell.angle_alpha   90.00
_cell.angle_beta   90.00
_cell.angle_gamma   90.00
#
_symmetry.space_group_name_H-M   'P 1'
#
loop_
_entity.id
_entity.type
_entity.pdbx_description
1 polymer ?
#
loop_
_entity_poly.entity_id
_entity_poly.type
_entity_poly.pdbx_seq_one_letter_code
_entity_poly.pdbx_strand_id
1 'polypeptide(L)'
;MRTPLLHADFEHGSYTKIAKALRKIWPLGDQSLMQAQNSLAIVLGYNSLHDAQHEATASFSVPDGSVSLEKIARGVAWRMFVRYGIDLLLARRLVAKLHLDELAVTGISLEEKMRRTIEDAAKKGFFYDEMGDLMNHREPWPEETPRLLERGIPAYKWAIYPDRRVFLWSKLVAQIEMLPEDFAEDLRQAGKLGNESDAVDSFMIDSLMPAACQPLTDALVSGDLAASIGGQQQWQVKWIVTQQTEVLGCCIVAEKLGGMIPRVFDPDGADAYAALASLLCGDVVPPAASRAVGTLVSEPVWFIERYRLQRLKDGQESDLLKTLWHHDQWPATIGLYRVETGCQLAGATEFSERGQTYLAMTSFDAHEQQRTLDEESLFETFTLGTALLDEVRSELGVPALGNRWHDAVEHMLSTRKAEVEAAAGTRAGIDRLMAAVLDNINSSALDGFVDQAISECLPLRYEGDTEDNEVLVDERQRALSLAEQLGATVKANMPGLQPYSVVSLGYMILVANGEYPGSRYQGMVDAPATTDWGAQSRSLATMLIYEALGAREVSWLALTCAIAPVLGVGSGRPDWTKEQIGTWYQSAYAVERLLKVAQKQLKDVGDWRGIECAAERVQAQGEFIRVGDPIPLKKPKSPAEAMSALFSKSRSSGLTVTHAYQDLSSMKEMLG
;
A
#
# COMPACT_ATOMS: atom_id res chain seq x y z
N MET A 1 21.79 36.23 -0.15
CA MET A 1 23.03 35.61 -0.70
C MET A 1 23.22 35.92 -2.18
N ARG A 2 24.34 36.51 -2.63
CA ARG A 2 24.65 36.71 -4.07
C ARG A 2 25.17 35.40 -4.69
N THR A 3 24.70 35.04 -5.89
CA THR A 3 25.24 33.89 -6.63
C THR A 3 26.59 34.29 -7.21
N PRO A 4 27.70 33.60 -6.90
CA PRO A 4 28.99 33.93 -7.48
C PRO A 4 28.96 33.73 -9.00
N LEU A 5 29.62 34.62 -9.74
CA LEU A 5 29.75 34.57 -11.21
C LEU A 5 31.22 34.64 -11.62
N LEU A 6 31.60 33.86 -12.62
CA LEU A 6 32.95 33.84 -13.18
C LEU A 6 32.99 34.59 -14.50
N HIS A 7 34.15 35.15 -14.88
CA HIS A 7 34.34 35.74 -16.21
C HIS A 7 33.99 34.75 -17.35
N ALA A 8 34.28 33.47 -17.12
CA ALA A 8 33.95 32.36 -18.02
C ALA A 8 32.43 32.28 -18.35
N ASP A 9 31.55 32.66 -17.41
CA ASP A 9 30.09 32.63 -17.62
C ASP A 9 29.63 33.63 -18.68
N PHE A 10 30.35 34.75 -18.81
CA PHE A 10 30.09 35.79 -19.80
C PHE A 10 30.82 35.53 -21.12
N GLU A 11 32.08 35.08 -21.07
CA GLU A 11 32.92 34.81 -22.25
C GLU A 11 32.45 33.60 -23.05
N HIS A 12 31.98 32.53 -22.39
CA HIS A 12 31.46 31.33 -23.05
C HIS A 12 29.98 31.43 -23.44
N GLY A 13 29.32 32.54 -23.11
CA GLY A 13 27.92 32.78 -23.48
C GLY A 13 26.88 32.03 -22.64
N SER A 14 27.28 31.28 -21.61
CA SER A 14 26.37 30.58 -20.67
C SER A 14 25.36 31.53 -20.05
N TYR A 15 25.79 32.71 -19.59
CA TYR A 15 24.91 33.74 -19.04
C TYR A 15 23.82 34.18 -20.03
N THR A 16 24.21 34.36 -21.30
CA THR A 16 23.27 34.77 -22.36
C THR A 16 22.30 33.65 -22.72
N LYS A 17 22.73 32.39 -22.63
CA LYS A 17 21.88 31.22 -22.87
C LYS A 17 20.82 31.07 -21.77
N ILE A 18 21.21 31.23 -20.51
CA ILE A 18 20.29 31.26 -19.36
C ILE A 18 19.30 32.43 -19.50
N ALA A 19 19.76 33.63 -19.89
CA ALA A 19 18.88 34.77 -20.12
C ALA A 19 17.86 34.53 -21.26
N LYS A 20 18.26 33.82 -22.33
CA LYS A 20 17.34 33.40 -23.40
C LYS A 20 16.32 32.38 -22.91
N ALA A 21 16.71 31.46 -22.03
CA ALA A 21 15.80 30.52 -21.40
C ALA A 21 14.79 31.26 -20.51
N LEU A 22 15.28 32.17 -19.65
CA LEU A 22 14.46 33.04 -18.80
C LEU A 22 13.42 33.82 -19.62
N ARG A 23 13.85 34.43 -20.72
CA ARG A 23 12.98 35.17 -21.65
C ARG A 23 11.80 34.33 -22.15
N LYS A 24 12.02 33.05 -22.46
CA LYS A 24 10.97 32.16 -23.00
C LYS A 24 9.95 31.72 -21.95
N ILE A 25 10.35 31.69 -20.69
CA ILE A 25 9.53 31.16 -19.58
C ILE A 25 9.01 32.26 -18.66
N TRP A 26 9.23 33.53 -19.00
CA TRP A 26 8.90 34.67 -18.14
C TRP A 26 7.38 34.87 -18.01
N PRO A 27 6.81 34.87 -16.80
CA PRO A 27 5.35 34.89 -16.62
C PRO A 27 4.72 36.30 -16.73
N LEU A 28 5.52 37.37 -16.65
CA LEU A 28 5.01 38.76 -16.61
C LEU A 28 4.99 39.44 -17.99
N GLY A 29 5.06 38.66 -19.08
CA GLY A 29 5.01 39.13 -20.47
C GLY A 29 6.34 39.07 -21.22
N ASP A 30 6.32 39.47 -22.50
CA ASP A 30 7.49 39.38 -23.37
C ASP A 30 8.60 40.33 -22.97
N GLN A 31 9.78 39.78 -22.67
CA GLN A 31 10.98 40.56 -22.40
C GLN A 31 11.87 40.64 -23.65
N SER A 32 12.52 41.78 -23.87
CA SER A 32 13.68 41.85 -24.78
C SER A 32 14.87 41.11 -24.18
N LEU A 33 15.85 40.71 -25.01
CA LEU A 33 17.04 40.01 -24.51
C LEU A 33 17.81 40.82 -23.45
N MET A 34 17.93 42.13 -23.64
CA MET A 34 18.60 43.03 -22.69
C MET A 34 17.84 43.14 -21.37
N GLN A 35 16.50 43.15 -21.41
CA GLN A 35 15.67 43.10 -20.21
C GLN A 35 15.82 41.76 -19.50
N ALA A 36 15.83 40.65 -20.23
CA ALA A 36 16.02 39.32 -19.65
C ALA A 36 17.40 39.15 -19.00
N GLN A 37 18.46 39.71 -19.59
CA GLN A 37 19.80 39.73 -18.99
C GLN A 37 19.84 40.58 -17.72
N ASN A 38 19.20 41.75 -17.70
CA ASN A 38 19.07 42.55 -16.48
C ASN A 38 18.22 41.85 -15.41
N SER A 39 17.11 41.22 -15.80
CA SER A 39 16.28 40.44 -14.87
C SER A 39 17.04 39.24 -14.30
N LEU A 40 17.87 38.57 -15.11
CA LEU A 40 18.76 37.51 -14.66
C LEU A 40 19.77 38.01 -13.63
N ALA A 41 20.40 39.17 -13.85
CA ALA A 41 21.32 39.79 -12.89
C ALA A 41 20.64 40.04 -11.53
N ILE A 42 19.41 40.57 -11.57
CA ILE A 42 18.61 40.87 -10.38
C ILE A 42 18.26 39.61 -9.59
N VAL A 43 17.83 38.54 -10.26
CA VAL A 43 17.50 37.27 -9.56
C VAL A 43 18.74 36.53 -9.07
N LEU A 44 19.91 36.75 -9.67
CA LEU A 44 21.21 36.26 -9.17
C LEU A 44 21.79 37.12 -8.03
N GLY A 45 21.20 38.29 -7.76
CA GLY A 45 21.50 39.11 -6.59
C GLY A 45 22.28 40.38 -6.81
N TYR A 46 22.43 40.75 -8.08
CA TYR A 46 23.10 41.98 -8.50
C TYR A 46 22.07 43.08 -8.76
N ASN A 47 22.49 44.33 -8.73
CA ASN A 47 21.57 45.45 -8.96
C ASN A 47 21.26 45.64 -10.46
N SER A 48 22.20 45.23 -11.34
CA SER A 48 22.07 45.34 -12.80
C SER A 48 23.03 44.39 -13.52
N LEU A 49 22.90 44.23 -14.84
CA LEU A 49 23.86 43.47 -15.65
C LEU A 49 25.29 44.02 -15.53
N HIS A 50 25.44 45.35 -15.49
CA HIS A 50 26.75 46.00 -15.33
C HIS A 50 27.40 45.65 -13.99
N ASP A 51 26.60 45.61 -12.93
CA ASP A 51 27.03 45.20 -11.58
C ASP A 51 27.47 43.72 -11.59
N ALA A 52 26.71 42.84 -12.25
CA ALA A 52 27.06 41.42 -12.38
C ALA A 52 28.36 41.18 -13.16
N GLN A 53 28.64 41.99 -14.19
CA GLN A 53 29.89 41.90 -14.97
C GLN A 53 31.09 42.44 -14.21
N HIS A 54 30.90 43.51 -13.43
CA HIS A 54 31.97 44.12 -12.63
C HIS A 54 32.39 43.24 -11.45
N GLU A 55 31.43 42.54 -10.84
CA GLU A 55 31.64 41.66 -9.68
C GLU A 55 32.00 40.21 -10.08
N ALA A 56 32.13 39.92 -11.38
CA ALA A 56 32.58 38.63 -11.86
C ALA A 56 34.07 38.43 -11.55
N THR A 57 34.46 37.22 -11.11
CA THR A 57 35.86 36.93 -10.78
C THR A 57 36.49 35.95 -11.77
N ALA A 58 37.83 35.93 -11.86
CA ALA A 58 38.54 34.99 -12.73
C ALA A 58 38.58 33.56 -12.14
N SER A 59 38.55 33.43 -10.81
CA SER A 59 38.51 32.15 -10.09
C SER A 59 37.95 32.35 -8.67
N PHE A 60 37.29 31.31 -8.15
CA PHE A 60 36.78 31.27 -6.78
C PHE A 60 37.54 30.25 -5.93
N SER A 61 37.98 30.66 -4.75
CA SER A 61 38.49 29.78 -3.69
C SER A 61 37.52 29.81 -2.52
N VAL A 62 36.46 29.00 -2.56
CA VAL A 62 35.50 28.89 -1.45
C VAL A 62 35.78 27.58 -0.69
N PRO A 63 35.74 27.55 0.65
CA PRO A 63 35.83 26.30 1.41
C PRO A 63 34.82 25.26 0.91
N ASP A 64 35.27 24.01 0.86
CA ASP A 64 34.48 22.85 0.38
C ASP A 64 33.10 22.82 1.04
N GLY A 65 32.04 22.75 0.21
CA GLY A 65 30.64 22.57 0.66
C GLY A 65 29.77 23.83 0.78
N SER A 66 30.29 25.02 0.46
CA SER A 66 29.58 26.30 0.65
C SER A 66 28.62 26.71 -0.49
N VAL A 67 28.76 26.11 -1.69
CA VAL A 67 27.94 26.42 -2.87
C VAL A 67 27.35 25.12 -3.43
N SER A 68 26.04 24.94 -3.24
CA SER A 68 25.24 23.86 -3.85
C SER A 68 24.32 24.43 -4.94
N LEU A 69 24.03 23.65 -5.98
CA LEU A 69 23.12 24.06 -7.04
C LEU A 69 21.72 24.29 -6.46
N GLU A 70 21.34 23.47 -5.49
CA GLU A 70 20.09 23.62 -4.76
C GLU A 70 20.01 24.97 -4.01
N LYS A 71 21.09 25.42 -3.35
CA LYS A 71 21.12 26.72 -2.66
C LYS A 71 21.03 27.89 -3.64
N ILE A 72 21.68 27.78 -4.80
CA ILE A 72 21.56 28.78 -5.88
C ILE A 72 20.12 28.81 -6.40
N ALA A 73 19.53 27.65 -6.70
CA ALA A 73 18.17 27.54 -7.22
C ALA A 73 17.13 28.12 -6.25
N ARG A 74 17.22 27.78 -4.95
CA ARG A 74 16.37 28.35 -3.89
C ARG A 74 16.53 29.88 -3.81
N GLY A 75 17.76 30.39 -3.86
CA GLY A 75 18.05 31.83 -3.82
C GLY A 75 17.49 32.60 -5.03
N VAL A 76 17.56 32.02 -6.24
CA VAL A 76 16.97 32.61 -7.46
C VAL A 76 15.44 32.62 -7.37
N ALA A 77 14.83 31.52 -6.94
CA ALA A 77 13.38 31.43 -6.74
C ALA A 77 12.88 32.44 -5.70
N TRP A 78 13.59 32.57 -4.58
CA TRP A 78 13.31 33.55 -3.53
C TRP A 78 13.31 34.99 -4.07
N ARG A 79 14.29 35.35 -4.92
CA ARG A 79 14.35 36.70 -5.48
C ARG A 79 13.32 36.97 -6.55
N MET A 80 12.90 35.97 -7.32
CA MET A 80 11.74 36.08 -8.20
C MET A 80 10.49 36.44 -7.39
N PHE A 81 10.30 35.81 -6.23
CA PHE A 81 9.22 36.14 -5.30
C PHE A 81 9.36 37.56 -4.72
N VAL A 82 10.51 37.89 -4.12
CA VAL A 82 10.69 39.18 -3.45
C VAL A 82 10.65 40.37 -4.43
N ARG A 83 11.31 40.28 -5.58
CA ARG A 83 11.46 41.42 -6.52
C ARG A 83 10.34 41.52 -7.55
N TYR A 84 9.77 40.40 -7.99
CA TYR A 84 8.80 40.36 -9.07
C TYR A 84 7.42 39.86 -8.65
N GLY A 85 7.24 39.43 -7.38
CA GLY A 85 5.96 38.95 -6.88
C GLY A 85 5.51 37.60 -7.48
N ILE A 86 6.44 36.85 -8.05
CA ILE A 86 6.16 35.52 -8.62
C ILE A 86 6.05 34.52 -7.46
N ASP A 87 4.95 33.75 -7.40
CA ASP A 87 4.75 32.70 -6.40
C ASP A 87 5.98 31.77 -6.26
N LEU A 88 6.33 31.37 -5.03
CA LEU A 88 7.58 30.67 -4.74
C LEU A 88 7.64 29.27 -5.38
N LEU A 89 6.52 28.54 -5.41
CA LEU A 89 6.44 27.22 -6.04
C LEU A 89 6.50 27.34 -7.57
N LEU A 90 5.83 28.35 -8.14
CA LEU A 90 5.95 28.68 -9.55
C LEU A 90 7.39 29.07 -9.91
N ALA A 91 8.03 29.91 -9.10
CA ALA A 91 9.41 30.34 -9.28
C ALA A 91 10.37 29.13 -9.27
N ARG A 92 10.19 28.15 -8.37
CA ARG A 92 10.95 26.90 -8.39
C ARG A 92 10.78 26.13 -9.71
N ARG A 93 9.55 25.99 -10.20
CA ARG A 93 9.27 25.31 -11.48
C ARG A 93 9.93 26.03 -12.66
N LEU A 94 10.00 27.35 -12.63
CA LEU A 94 10.70 28.15 -13.63
C LEU A 94 12.21 27.97 -13.52
N VAL A 95 12.76 28.02 -12.31
CA VAL A 95 14.18 27.84 -12.03
C VAL A 95 14.69 26.48 -12.49
N ALA A 96 13.90 25.41 -12.34
CA ALA A 96 14.24 24.09 -12.86
C ALA A 96 14.45 24.08 -14.40
N LYS A 97 13.85 25.04 -15.12
CA LYS A 97 14.01 25.21 -16.58
C LYS A 97 15.10 26.21 -16.96
N LEU A 98 15.76 26.84 -15.98
CA LEU A 98 16.74 27.91 -16.23
C LEU A 98 18.15 27.42 -16.57
N HIS A 99 18.38 26.12 -16.72
CA HIS A 99 19.70 25.57 -17.06
C HIS A 99 20.84 26.17 -16.22
N LEU A 100 20.59 26.35 -14.91
CA LEU A 100 21.55 26.97 -13.99
C LEU A 100 22.82 26.11 -13.80
N ASP A 101 22.73 24.83 -14.15
CA ASP A 101 23.85 23.90 -14.27
C ASP A 101 24.92 24.36 -15.28
N GLU A 102 24.57 25.22 -16.24
CA GLU A 102 25.51 25.76 -17.23
C GLU A 102 26.43 26.88 -16.70
N LEU A 103 26.19 27.37 -15.48
CA LEU A 103 27.09 28.32 -14.82
C LEU A 103 28.39 27.61 -14.43
N ALA A 104 29.55 28.16 -14.75
CA ALA A 104 30.87 27.60 -14.47
C ALA A 104 31.10 27.32 -12.96
N VAL A 105 30.38 28.03 -12.08
CA VAL A 105 30.38 27.82 -10.63
C VAL A 105 29.82 26.45 -10.22
N THR A 106 28.90 25.85 -10.98
CA THR A 106 28.29 24.54 -10.66
C THR A 106 29.27 23.39 -10.83
N GLY A 107 30.26 23.55 -11.73
CA GLY A 107 31.35 22.58 -11.94
C GLY A 107 32.29 22.40 -10.74
N ILE A 108 32.17 23.27 -9.73
CA ILE A 108 32.97 23.27 -8.49
C ILE A 108 32.11 22.79 -7.29
N SER A 109 30.82 22.52 -7.49
CA SER A 109 29.85 22.18 -6.44
C SER A 109 30.08 20.80 -5.79
N LEU A 110 29.55 20.63 -4.58
CA LEU A 110 29.56 19.35 -3.84
C LEU A 110 28.85 18.23 -4.63
N GLU A 111 27.75 18.55 -5.31
CA GLU A 111 26.92 17.61 -6.06
C GLU A 111 27.65 17.05 -7.28
N GLU A 112 28.43 17.87 -7.99
CA GLU A 112 29.25 17.41 -9.11
C GLU A 112 30.44 16.56 -8.63
N LYS A 113 31.00 16.86 -7.45
CA LYS A 113 32.00 15.99 -6.80
C LYS A 113 31.38 14.65 -6.37
N MET A 114 30.16 14.66 -5.82
CA MET A 114 29.37 13.47 -5.47
C MET A 114 29.01 12.64 -6.70
N ARG A 115 28.55 13.27 -7.79
CA ARG A 115 28.26 12.60 -9.06
C ARG A 115 29.49 11.89 -9.62
N ARG A 116 30.66 12.55 -9.63
CA ARG A 116 31.93 11.94 -10.06
C ARG A 116 32.34 10.77 -9.17
N THR A 117 32.13 10.87 -7.85
CA THR A 117 32.44 9.77 -6.92
C THR A 117 31.46 8.61 -7.04
N ILE A 118 30.16 8.87 -7.30
CA ILE A 118 29.15 7.84 -7.57
C ILE A 118 29.41 7.15 -8.91
N GLU A 119 29.72 7.91 -9.97
CA GLU A 119 30.11 7.35 -11.27
C GLU A 119 31.38 6.50 -11.16
N ASP A 120 32.34 6.90 -10.33
CA ASP A 120 33.55 6.12 -10.07
C ASP A 120 33.32 4.92 -9.13
N ALA A 121 32.33 4.98 -8.23
CA ALA A 121 31.91 3.86 -7.38
C ALA A 121 31.09 2.81 -8.16
N ALA A 122 30.22 3.26 -9.07
CA ALA A 122 29.45 2.42 -9.99
C ALA A 122 30.38 1.65 -10.95
N LYS A 123 31.44 2.30 -11.47
CA LYS A 123 32.51 1.63 -12.24
C LYS A 123 33.29 0.57 -11.44
N LYS A 124 33.25 0.65 -10.10
CA LYS A 124 33.92 -0.29 -9.18
C LYS A 124 32.98 -1.34 -8.58
N GLY A 125 31.70 -1.38 -8.99
CA GLY A 125 30.74 -2.42 -8.59
C GLY A 125 30.19 -2.27 -7.16
N PHE A 126 30.25 -1.09 -6.56
CA PHE A 126 29.63 -0.84 -5.26
C PHE A 126 28.13 -0.56 -5.42
N PHE A 127 27.29 -1.35 -4.76
CA PHE A 127 25.86 -1.09 -4.61
C PHE A 127 25.62 -0.38 -3.28
N TYR A 128 24.86 0.73 -3.31
CA TYR A 128 24.45 1.44 -2.09
C TYR A 128 23.33 0.66 -1.38
N ASP A 129 23.42 0.52 -0.05
CA ASP A 129 22.37 -0.06 0.76
C ASP A 129 21.24 0.97 1.00
N GLU A 130 20.21 0.90 0.17
CA GLU A 130 19.02 1.77 0.20
C GLU A 130 18.20 1.62 1.50
N MET A 131 18.41 0.52 2.25
CA MET A 131 17.68 0.25 3.50
C MET A 131 18.03 1.27 4.59
N GLY A 132 19.28 1.76 4.63
CA GLY A 132 19.72 2.76 5.60
C GLY A 132 19.01 4.11 5.42
N ASP A 133 18.78 4.52 4.17
CA ASP A 133 18.11 5.77 3.84
C ASP A 133 16.60 5.67 4.06
N LEU A 134 15.98 4.53 3.76
CA LEU A 134 14.57 4.23 4.05
C LEU A 134 14.27 4.25 5.56
N MET A 135 15.15 3.67 6.37
CA MET A 135 14.95 3.54 7.83
C MET A 135 15.23 4.84 8.58
N ASN A 136 16.07 5.71 8.01
CA ASN A 136 16.36 7.05 8.53
C ASN A 136 15.51 8.15 7.87
N HIS A 137 14.69 7.81 6.88
CA HIS A 137 13.79 8.77 6.23
C HIS A 137 12.87 9.40 7.27
N ARG A 138 12.91 10.73 7.34
CA ARG A 138 12.04 11.54 8.18
C ARG A 138 11.15 12.33 7.25
N GLU A 139 9.84 12.33 7.51
CA GLU A 139 8.97 13.32 6.90
C GLU A 139 9.53 14.72 7.21
N PRO A 140 9.64 15.61 6.20
CA PRO A 140 10.17 16.95 6.39
C PRO A 140 9.34 17.70 7.44
N TRP A 141 10.02 18.20 8.48
CA TRP A 141 9.41 18.83 9.66
C TRP A 141 10.05 20.20 9.92
N PRO A 142 9.39 21.31 9.53
CA PRO A 142 9.84 22.66 9.86
C PRO A 142 9.83 22.91 11.37
N GLU A 143 10.83 23.63 11.88
CA GLU A 143 10.92 23.97 13.31
C GLU A 143 9.80 24.92 13.74
N GLU A 144 9.27 25.69 12.80
CA GLU A 144 8.19 26.66 12.96
C GLU A 144 6.82 26.00 13.15
N THR A 145 6.69 24.70 12.89
CA THR A 145 5.41 23.96 12.90
C THR A 145 4.58 24.20 14.17
N PRO A 146 5.11 24.11 15.40
CA PRO A 146 4.30 24.35 16.61
C PRO A 146 3.73 25.76 16.68
N ARG A 147 4.51 26.78 16.28
CA ARG A 147 4.07 28.19 16.29
C ARG A 147 3.00 28.47 15.24
N LEU A 148 3.13 27.85 14.07
CA LEU A 148 2.16 27.95 12.99
C LEU A 148 0.80 27.36 13.39
N LEU A 149 0.80 26.24 14.12
CA LEU A 149 -0.42 25.61 14.64
C LEU A 149 -1.08 26.49 15.72
N GLU A 150 -0.30 27.09 16.63
CA GLU A 150 -0.80 28.02 17.65
C GLU A 150 -1.47 29.27 17.06
N ARG A 151 -1.06 29.69 15.85
CA ARG A 151 -1.60 30.85 15.13
C ARG A 151 -2.80 30.53 14.24
N GLY A 152 -3.28 29.29 14.23
CA GLY A 152 -4.52 28.90 13.55
C GLY A 152 -4.34 28.42 12.10
N ILE A 153 -3.13 28.02 11.67
CA ILE A 153 -2.98 27.26 10.43
C ILE A 153 -3.68 25.90 10.61
N PRO A 154 -4.39 25.36 9.58
CA PRO A 154 -5.08 24.08 9.70
C PRO A 154 -4.15 22.96 10.21
N ALA A 155 -4.52 22.35 11.32
CA ALA A 155 -3.73 21.32 12.01
C ALA A 155 -3.85 19.93 11.36
N TYR A 156 -3.97 19.87 10.03
CA TYR A 156 -4.23 18.67 9.26
C TYR A 156 -3.33 18.60 8.03
N LYS A 157 -2.97 17.39 7.59
CA LYS A 157 -2.17 17.17 6.37
C LYS A 157 -2.81 17.85 5.15
N TRP A 158 -4.13 17.86 5.11
CA TRP A 158 -4.92 18.61 4.14
C TRP A 158 -6.26 19.00 4.75
N ALA A 159 -6.85 20.08 4.27
CA ALA A 159 -8.15 20.57 4.69
C ALA A 159 -8.91 21.21 3.52
N ILE A 160 -10.18 20.85 3.34
CA ILE A 160 -11.05 21.38 2.29
C ILE A 160 -11.93 22.46 2.90
N TYR A 161 -11.83 23.69 2.38
CA TYR A 161 -12.64 24.81 2.79
C TYR A 161 -14.03 24.81 2.14
N PRO A 162 -15.02 25.51 2.72
CA PRO A 162 -16.36 25.69 2.14
C PRO A 162 -16.36 26.26 0.71
N ASP A 163 -15.33 27.02 0.34
CA ASP A 163 -15.15 27.61 -1.00
C ASP A 163 -14.50 26.65 -2.03
N ARG A 164 -14.37 25.36 -1.68
CA ARG A 164 -13.77 24.29 -2.50
C ARG A 164 -12.28 24.48 -2.79
N ARG A 165 -11.58 25.31 -2.03
CA ARG A 165 -10.11 25.29 -1.99
C ARG A 165 -9.61 24.24 -1.01
N VAL A 166 -8.48 23.63 -1.33
CA VAL A 166 -7.80 22.68 -0.45
C VAL A 166 -6.47 23.26 -0.01
N PHE A 167 -6.25 23.26 1.29
CA PHE A 167 -4.96 23.50 1.91
C PHE A 167 -4.18 22.19 1.96
N LEU A 168 -2.89 22.25 1.61
CA LEU A 168 -1.97 21.11 1.66
C LEU A 168 -0.76 21.45 2.52
N TRP A 169 -0.61 20.72 3.63
CA TRP A 169 0.51 20.92 4.55
C TRP A 169 1.86 20.67 3.88
N SER A 170 1.94 19.65 3.01
CA SER A 170 3.14 19.35 2.23
C SER A 170 3.60 20.52 1.36
N LYS A 171 2.67 21.31 0.80
CA LYS A 171 3.00 22.52 0.03
C LYS A 171 3.48 23.65 0.92
N LEU A 172 2.93 23.78 2.13
CA LEU A 172 3.42 24.75 3.09
C LEU A 172 4.85 24.41 3.50
N VAL A 173 5.10 23.17 3.93
CA VAL A 173 6.44 22.68 4.30
C VAL A 173 7.45 22.91 3.18
N ALA A 174 7.11 22.54 1.94
CA ALA A 174 7.98 22.74 0.80
C ALA A 174 8.33 24.22 0.57
N GLN A 175 7.40 25.15 0.81
CA GLN A 175 7.67 26.58 0.71
C GLN A 175 8.58 27.08 1.84
N ILE A 176 8.41 26.57 3.06
CA ILE A 176 9.24 26.93 4.21
C ILE A 176 10.69 26.47 4.00
N GLU A 177 10.88 25.24 3.52
CA GLU A 177 12.22 24.70 3.22
C GLU A 177 12.93 25.47 2.09
N MET A 178 12.19 26.19 1.25
CA MET A 178 12.75 27.05 0.21
C MET A 178 13.20 28.43 0.71
N LEU A 179 12.85 28.82 1.95
CA LEU A 179 13.27 30.10 2.51
C LEU A 179 14.77 30.12 2.80
N PRO A 180 15.50 31.17 2.40
CA PRO A 180 16.89 31.37 2.81
C PRO A 180 17.02 31.59 4.32
N GLU A 181 18.18 31.25 4.90
CA GLU A 181 18.46 31.46 6.34
C GLU A 181 18.23 32.91 6.81
N ASP A 182 18.51 33.92 5.95
CA ASP A 182 18.38 35.35 6.26
C ASP A 182 17.09 36.00 5.71
N PHE A 183 16.06 35.22 5.37
CA PHE A 183 14.87 35.73 4.64
C PHE A 183 14.18 36.92 5.32
N ALA A 184 14.15 36.95 6.66
CA ALA A 184 13.50 38.02 7.42
C ALA A 184 14.17 39.39 7.18
N GLU A 185 15.50 39.43 7.05
CA GLU A 185 16.24 40.66 6.80
C GLU A 185 16.06 41.13 5.34
N ASP A 186 16.07 40.19 4.39
CA ASP A 186 15.79 40.46 2.98
C ASP A 186 14.37 41.06 2.79
N LEU A 187 13.37 40.54 3.50
CA LEU A 187 11.99 41.07 3.44
C LEU A 187 11.87 42.46 4.07
N ARG A 188 12.60 42.75 5.16
CA ARG A 188 12.66 44.11 5.75
C ARG A 188 13.28 45.11 4.77
N GLN A 189 14.40 44.74 4.15
CA GLN A 189 15.07 45.58 3.15
C GLN A 189 14.21 45.82 1.91
N ALA A 190 13.37 44.86 1.54
CA ALA A 190 12.40 45.00 0.45
C ALA A 190 11.13 45.76 0.84
N GLY A 191 10.97 46.18 2.11
CA GLY A 191 9.78 46.86 2.62
C GLY A 191 8.53 45.97 2.69
N LYS A 192 8.70 44.64 2.65
CA LYS A 192 7.61 43.65 2.66
C LYS A 192 7.33 43.06 4.04
N LEU A 193 8.20 43.32 5.03
CA LEU A 193 8.00 42.94 6.43
C LEU A 193 7.82 44.18 7.31
N GLY A 194 6.86 44.17 8.22
CA GLY A 194 6.72 45.19 9.26
C GLY A 194 7.81 45.11 10.33
N ASN A 195 7.92 46.15 11.18
CA ASN A 195 8.86 46.18 12.32
C ASN A 195 8.33 45.49 13.59
N GLU A 196 7.17 44.83 13.50
CA GLU A 196 6.53 44.18 14.65
C GLU A 196 7.21 42.84 14.98
N SER A 197 7.16 42.46 16.27
CA SER A 197 7.71 41.19 16.78
C SER A 197 7.18 39.96 16.03
N ASP A 198 5.95 40.05 15.53
CA ASP A 198 5.22 38.95 14.87
C ASP A 198 5.22 39.06 13.34
N ALA A 199 6.03 39.95 12.76
CA ALA A 199 5.98 40.24 11.33
C ALA A 199 6.40 39.05 10.45
N VAL A 200 7.26 38.16 10.96
CA VAL A 200 7.63 36.90 10.29
C VAL A 200 6.45 35.93 10.28
N ASP A 201 5.82 35.68 11.43
CA ASP A 201 4.65 34.79 11.53
C ASP A 201 3.48 35.31 10.67
N SER A 202 3.27 36.63 10.67
CA SER A 202 2.26 37.29 9.84
C SER A 202 2.55 37.10 8.36
N PHE A 203 3.81 37.21 7.92
CA PHE A 203 4.20 36.90 6.54
C PHE A 203 3.92 35.43 6.16
N MET A 204 4.21 34.48 7.06
CA MET A 204 3.95 33.05 6.82
C MET A 204 2.46 32.79 6.63
N ILE A 205 1.60 33.44 7.43
CA ILE A 205 0.14 33.30 7.39
C ILE A 205 -0.46 34.05 6.20
N ASP A 206 0.01 35.26 5.89
CA ASP A 206 -0.60 36.13 4.88
C ASP A 206 -0.09 35.82 3.47
N SER A 207 1.13 35.29 3.33
CA SER A 207 1.76 35.04 2.02
C SER A 207 1.92 33.56 1.71
N LEU A 208 2.43 32.74 2.63
CA LEU A 208 2.73 31.32 2.33
C LEU A 208 1.51 30.41 2.50
N MET A 209 0.66 30.65 3.49
CA MET A 209 -0.55 29.84 3.68
C MET A 209 -1.52 29.94 2.49
N PRO A 210 -1.85 31.14 1.93
CA PRO A 210 -2.72 31.22 0.76
C PRO A 210 -2.10 30.57 -0.49
N ALA A 211 -0.77 30.61 -0.62
CA ALA A 211 -0.04 29.93 -1.69
C ALA A 211 0.00 28.40 -1.52
N ALA A 212 -0.17 27.90 -0.29
CA ALA A 212 -0.37 26.48 -0.01
C ALA A 212 -1.80 25.99 -0.31
N CYS A 213 -2.73 26.90 -0.60
CA CYS A 213 -4.09 26.60 -1.01
C CYS A 213 -4.21 26.57 -2.54
N GLN A 214 -4.99 25.63 -3.07
CA GLN A 214 -5.31 25.56 -4.49
C GLN A 214 -6.74 25.04 -4.71
N PRO A 215 -7.33 25.18 -5.91
CA PRO A 215 -8.61 24.55 -6.23
C PRO A 215 -8.56 23.03 -6.02
N LEU A 216 -9.61 22.46 -5.42
CA LEU A 216 -9.68 21.02 -5.13
C LEU A 216 -9.51 20.16 -6.40
N THR A 217 -10.10 20.58 -7.52
CA THR A 217 -9.97 19.92 -8.82
C THR A 217 -8.51 19.83 -9.26
N ASP A 218 -7.76 20.91 -9.13
CA ASP A 218 -6.36 20.96 -9.55
C ASP A 218 -5.49 20.08 -8.67
N ALA A 219 -5.79 20.01 -7.36
CA ALA A 219 -5.11 19.12 -6.41
C ALA A 219 -5.35 17.64 -6.68
N LEU A 220 -6.54 17.29 -7.16
CA LEU A 220 -6.88 15.93 -7.57
C LEU A 220 -6.21 15.56 -8.90
N VAL A 221 -6.19 16.49 -9.86
CA VAL A 221 -5.54 16.31 -11.17
C VAL A 221 -4.02 16.20 -11.03
N SER A 222 -3.38 16.97 -10.15
CA SER A 222 -1.93 16.90 -9.92
C SER A 222 -1.50 15.66 -9.13
N GLY A 223 -2.44 15.00 -8.45
CA GLY A 223 -2.15 13.89 -7.54
C GLY A 223 -1.57 14.33 -6.19
N ASP A 224 -1.48 15.65 -5.92
CA ASP A 224 -0.95 16.17 -4.65
C ASP A 224 -1.79 15.70 -3.45
N LEU A 225 -3.11 15.65 -3.63
CA LEU A 225 -4.02 15.15 -2.62
C LEU A 225 -3.91 13.62 -2.48
N ALA A 226 -3.77 12.92 -3.61
CA ALA A 226 -3.66 11.46 -3.64
C ALA A 226 -2.42 10.94 -2.91
N ALA A 227 -1.26 11.58 -3.11
CA ALA A 227 -0.01 11.27 -2.42
C ALA A 227 -0.11 11.50 -0.90
N SER A 228 -0.98 12.42 -0.47
CA SER A 228 -1.16 12.79 0.93
C SER A 228 -2.19 11.92 1.68
N ILE A 229 -2.95 11.08 0.97
CA ILE A 229 -4.07 10.26 1.52
C ILE A 229 -3.62 8.85 1.96
N GLY A 230 -2.42 8.38 1.61
CA GLY A 230 -1.87 7.12 2.15
C GLY A 230 -2.85 5.94 2.05
N GLY A 231 -3.23 5.54 0.84
CA GLY A 231 -4.01 4.31 0.61
C GLY A 231 -5.48 4.31 1.06
N GLN A 232 -6.01 5.38 1.66
CA GLN A 232 -7.41 5.47 2.08
C GLN A 232 -8.25 6.40 1.20
N GLN A 233 -8.16 6.25 -0.12
CA GLN A 233 -9.09 6.95 -1.01
C GLN A 233 -10.44 6.24 -1.03
N GLN A 234 -11.49 6.93 -0.59
CA GLN A 234 -12.86 6.43 -0.63
C GLN A 234 -13.39 6.27 -2.06
N TRP A 235 -12.95 7.15 -2.95
CA TRP A 235 -13.28 7.14 -4.37
C TRP A 235 -12.02 7.32 -5.20
N GLN A 236 -11.95 6.65 -6.33
CA GLN A 236 -10.84 6.71 -7.28
C GLN A 236 -11.35 6.90 -8.70
N VAL A 237 -10.63 7.67 -9.51
CA VAL A 237 -10.87 7.78 -10.95
C VAL A 237 -10.07 6.70 -11.66
N LYS A 238 -10.72 5.89 -12.49
CA LYS A 238 -10.10 4.84 -13.29
C LYS A 238 -10.42 5.00 -14.77
N TRP A 239 -9.45 4.71 -15.63
CA TRP A 239 -9.56 4.83 -17.08
C TRP A 239 -9.91 3.49 -17.70
N ILE A 240 -10.88 3.52 -18.61
CA ILE A 240 -11.34 2.37 -19.37
C ILE A 240 -10.46 2.23 -20.60
N VAL A 241 -9.69 1.15 -20.67
CA VAL A 241 -8.69 0.92 -21.72
C VAL A 241 -8.95 -0.42 -22.40
N THR A 242 -8.89 -0.43 -23.74
CA THR A 242 -9.02 -1.65 -24.55
C THR A 242 -7.67 -2.35 -24.70
N GLN A 243 -7.69 -3.56 -25.26
CA GLN A 243 -6.46 -4.31 -25.54
C GLN A 243 -5.54 -3.59 -26.52
N GLN A 244 -6.12 -2.73 -27.36
CA GLN A 244 -5.43 -1.94 -28.37
C GLN A 244 -4.96 -0.58 -27.83
N THR A 245 -4.92 -0.43 -26.50
CA THR A 245 -4.58 0.81 -25.77
C THR A 245 -5.46 2.02 -26.09
N GLU A 246 -6.64 1.79 -26.68
CA GLU A 246 -7.65 2.82 -26.88
C GLU A 246 -8.28 3.17 -25.52
N VAL A 247 -8.38 4.47 -25.22
CA VAL A 247 -9.03 4.96 -23.99
C VAL A 247 -10.47 5.32 -24.30
N LEU A 248 -11.41 4.53 -23.80
CA LEU A 248 -12.85 4.70 -24.05
C LEU A 248 -13.49 5.78 -23.16
N GLY A 249 -12.84 6.12 -22.05
CA GLY A 249 -13.31 7.10 -21.07
C GLY A 249 -12.74 6.83 -19.68
N CYS A 250 -13.32 7.44 -18.66
CA CYS A 250 -13.02 7.15 -17.27
C CYS A 250 -14.27 7.10 -16.39
N CYS A 251 -14.16 6.45 -15.23
CA CYS A 251 -15.24 6.27 -14.26
C CYS A 251 -14.75 6.56 -12.84
N ILE A 252 -15.69 6.81 -11.92
CA ILE A 252 -15.41 6.96 -10.48
C ILE A 252 -15.85 5.70 -9.76
N VAL A 253 -14.95 5.13 -8.97
CA VAL A 253 -15.11 3.85 -8.30
C VAL A 253 -14.95 4.03 -6.79
N ALA A 254 -15.91 3.51 -6.02
CA ALA A 254 -15.83 3.34 -4.57
C ALA A 254 -15.47 1.89 -4.26
N GLU A 255 -14.17 1.54 -4.34
CA GLU A 255 -13.70 0.15 -4.25
C GLU A 255 -14.12 -0.53 -2.95
N LYS A 256 -14.01 0.17 -1.82
CA LYS A 256 -14.40 -0.36 -0.49
C LYS A 256 -15.88 -0.67 -0.38
N LEU A 257 -16.73 0.06 -1.11
CA LEU A 257 -18.16 -0.19 -1.17
C LEU A 257 -18.54 -1.21 -2.25
N GLY A 258 -17.59 -1.61 -3.12
CA GLY A 258 -17.90 -2.41 -4.31
C GLY A 258 -18.77 -1.69 -5.34
N GLY A 259 -18.80 -0.35 -5.33
CA GLY A 259 -19.67 0.46 -6.18
C GLY A 259 -18.94 1.26 -7.26
N MET A 260 -19.58 1.42 -8.42
CA MET A 260 -19.14 2.31 -9.51
C MET A 260 -20.23 3.35 -9.79
N ILE A 261 -19.88 4.62 -9.93
CA ILE A 261 -20.88 5.64 -10.29
C ILE A 261 -21.38 5.37 -11.72
N PRO A 262 -22.70 5.33 -11.98
CA PRO A 262 -23.30 5.06 -13.29
C PRO A 262 -23.10 6.23 -14.28
N ARG A 263 -21.84 6.54 -14.61
CA ARG A 263 -21.45 7.58 -15.54
C ARG A 263 -20.05 7.32 -16.08
N VAL A 264 -19.91 7.39 -17.40
CA VAL A 264 -18.60 7.48 -18.06
C VAL A 264 -18.31 8.94 -18.35
N PHE A 265 -17.11 9.36 -18.03
CA PHE A 265 -16.59 10.70 -18.29
C PHE A 265 -15.60 10.66 -19.44
N ASP A 266 -15.31 11.84 -20.00
CA ASP A 266 -14.37 11.97 -21.10
C ASP A 266 -12.97 11.43 -20.77
N PRO A 267 -12.23 10.91 -21.76
CA PRO A 267 -10.88 10.36 -21.57
C PRO A 267 -9.88 11.32 -20.90
N ASP A 268 -10.06 12.62 -21.08
CA ASP A 268 -9.20 13.67 -20.50
C ASP A 268 -9.34 13.75 -18.97
N GLY A 269 -10.43 13.23 -18.41
CA GLY A 269 -10.65 13.07 -16.97
C GLY A 269 -10.93 14.36 -16.19
N ALA A 270 -10.89 15.55 -16.81
CA ALA A 270 -11.16 16.82 -16.12
C ALA A 270 -12.53 16.83 -15.44
N ASP A 271 -13.57 16.40 -16.16
CA ASP A 271 -14.94 16.31 -15.64
C ASP A 271 -15.10 15.24 -14.56
N ALA A 272 -14.34 14.14 -14.65
CA ALA A 272 -14.34 13.10 -13.62
C ALA A 272 -13.73 13.63 -12.31
N TYR A 273 -12.66 14.43 -12.39
CA TYR A 273 -12.08 15.07 -11.22
C TYR A 273 -12.95 16.19 -10.64
N ALA A 274 -13.70 16.90 -11.46
CA ALA A 274 -14.73 17.84 -10.99
C ALA A 274 -15.86 17.12 -10.25
N ALA A 275 -16.32 15.98 -10.78
CA ALA A 275 -17.31 15.14 -10.11
C ALA A 275 -16.75 14.53 -8.80
N LEU A 276 -15.51 14.07 -8.78
CA LEU A 276 -14.83 13.59 -7.58
C LEU A 276 -14.69 14.70 -6.52
N ALA A 277 -14.37 15.92 -6.92
CA ALA A 277 -14.31 17.07 -6.03
C ALA A 277 -15.68 17.34 -5.38
N SER A 278 -16.77 17.23 -6.13
CA SER A 278 -18.14 17.34 -5.60
C SER A 278 -18.45 16.25 -4.57
N LEU A 279 -18.08 14.99 -4.82
CA LEU A 279 -18.26 13.90 -3.85
C LEU A 279 -17.52 14.17 -2.53
N LEU A 280 -16.27 14.65 -2.62
CA LEU A 280 -15.48 14.98 -1.43
C LEU A 280 -16.09 16.14 -0.63
N CYS A 281 -16.89 16.99 -1.27
CA CYS A 281 -17.65 18.06 -0.62
C CYS A 281 -19.01 17.60 -0.05
N GLY A 282 -19.39 16.33 -0.22
CA GLY A 282 -20.68 15.79 0.20
C GLY A 282 -21.81 15.98 -0.81
N ASP A 283 -21.50 16.44 -2.02
CA ASP A 283 -22.49 16.55 -3.10
C ASP A 283 -22.67 15.21 -3.82
N VAL A 284 -23.85 15.01 -4.41
CA VAL A 284 -24.16 13.84 -5.23
C VAL A 284 -23.80 14.10 -6.70
N VAL A 285 -23.12 13.13 -7.32
CA VAL A 285 -22.88 13.10 -8.76
C VAL A 285 -24.11 12.48 -9.44
N PRO A 286 -24.81 13.24 -10.29
CA PRO A 286 -26.02 12.74 -10.94
C PRO A 286 -25.68 11.57 -11.87
N PRO A 287 -26.48 10.49 -11.85
CA PRO A 287 -26.30 9.37 -12.77
C PRO A 287 -26.52 9.84 -14.21
N ALA A 288 -25.72 9.32 -15.14
CA ALA A 288 -26.14 9.33 -16.54
C ALA A 288 -27.22 8.25 -16.67
N ALA A 289 -28.30 8.50 -17.42
CA ALA A 289 -29.44 7.58 -17.50
C ALA A 289 -28.98 6.14 -17.77
N SER A 290 -29.08 5.25 -16.79
CA SER A 290 -28.69 3.85 -16.87
C SER A 290 -29.71 3.08 -17.69
N ARG A 291 -29.53 3.06 -19.02
CA ARG A 291 -30.30 2.18 -19.90
C ARG A 291 -29.33 1.46 -20.81
N ALA A 292 -29.56 0.17 -21.04
CA ALA A 292 -28.86 -0.61 -22.06
C ALA A 292 -29.24 -0.09 -23.45
N VAL A 293 -28.64 1.03 -23.85
CA VAL A 293 -28.82 1.69 -25.13
C VAL A 293 -27.45 1.70 -25.81
N GLY A 294 -27.39 1.22 -27.06
CA GLY A 294 -26.15 1.13 -27.82
C GLY A 294 -25.62 -0.29 -28.00
N THR A 295 -24.38 -0.40 -28.48
CA THR A 295 -23.73 -1.68 -28.79
C THR A 295 -22.85 -2.09 -27.62
N LEU A 296 -23.05 -3.30 -27.08
CA LEU A 296 -22.21 -3.85 -26.00
C LEU A 296 -20.75 -3.96 -26.48
N VAL A 297 -19.82 -3.47 -25.66
CA VAL A 297 -18.39 -3.64 -25.90
C VAL A 297 -18.02 -5.10 -25.63
N SER A 298 -17.77 -5.85 -26.71
CA SER A 298 -17.46 -7.28 -26.65
C SER A 298 -15.96 -7.59 -26.53
N GLU A 299 -15.10 -6.58 -26.72
CA GLU A 299 -13.66 -6.73 -26.54
C GLU A 299 -13.26 -6.67 -25.06
N PRO A 300 -12.15 -7.31 -24.66
CA PRO A 300 -11.62 -7.18 -23.32
C PRO A 300 -11.28 -5.73 -22.99
N VAL A 301 -11.79 -5.25 -21.86
CA VAL A 301 -11.52 -3.92 -21.32
C VAL A 301 -10.97 -4.03 -19.90
N TRP A 302 -10.11 -3.08 -19.55
CA TRP A 302 -9.51 -2.94 -18.22
C TRP A 302 -9.84 -1.57 -17.66
N PHE A 303 -9.93 -1.45 -16.34
CA PHE A 303 -9.95 -0.16 -15.67
C PHE A 303 -8.63 0.05 -14.94
N ILE A 304 -7.86 1.08 -15.29
CA ILE A 304 -6.52 1.32 -14.76
C ILE A 304 -6.38 2.71 -14.16
N GLU A 305 -5.43 2.88 -13.25
CA GLU A 305 -5.10 4.18 -12.66
C GLU A 305 -4.30 5.08 -13.63
N ARG A 306 -4.34 6.40 -13.37
CA ARG A 306 -3.72 7.42 -14.24
C ARG A 306 -2.23 7.19 -14.49
N TYR A 307 -1.48 6.85 -13.45
CA TYR A 307 -0.03 6.66 -13.57
C TYR A 307 0.29 5.45 -14.47
N ARG A 308 -0.54 4.38 -14.41
CA ARG A 308 -0.40 3.20 -15.27
C ARG A 308 -0.72 3.55 -16.72
N LEU A 309 -1.78 4.34 -16.94
CA LEU A 309 -2.10 4.87 -18.27
C LEU A 309 -0.93 5.68 -18.85
N GLN A 310 -0.28 6.51 -18.03
CA GLN A 310 0.87 7.29 -18.46
C GLN A 310 2.05 6.38 -18.86
N ARG A 311 2.38 5.36 -18.05
CA ARG A 311 3.44 4.38 -18.40
C ARG A 311 3.14 3.65 -19.71
N LEU A 312 1.89 3.24 -19.93
CA LEU A 312 1.44 2.62 -21.18
C LEU A 312 1.63 3.56 -22.38
N LYS A 313 1.27 4.85 -22.23
CA LYS A 313 1.47 5.87 -23.28
C LYS A 313 2.95 6.16 -23.56
N ASP A 314 3.79 6.09 -22.53
CA ASP A 314 5.23 6.34 -22.62
C ASP A 314 5.99 5.13 -23.21
N GLY A 315 5.29 4.05 -23.57
CA GLY A 315 5.88 2.85 -24.19
C GLY A 315 6.78 2.04 -23.25
N GLN A 316 6.71 2.31 -21.94
CA GLN A 316 7.42 1.51 -20.94
C GLN A 316 6.62 0.24 -20.66
N GLU A 317 7.28 -0.93 -20.79
CA GLU A 317 6.69 -2.28 -20.59
C GLU A 317 5.58 -2.66 -21.60
N SER A 318 5.97 -3.03 -22.82
CA SER A 318 5.08 -3.49 -23.91
C SER A 318 4.20 -4.71 -23.58
N ASP A 319 4.45 -5.40 -22.47
CA ASP A 319 3.68 -6.56 -22.00
C ASP A 319 2.78 -6.25 -20.77
N LEU A 320 2.68 -4.99 -20.33
CA LEU A 320 1.85 -4.58 -19.17
C LEU A 320 0.44 -5.19 -19.21
N LEU A 321 -0.28 -5.07 -20.33
CA LEU A 321 -1.65 -5.59 -20.48
C LEU A 321 -1.72 -7.13 -20.40
N LYS A 322 -0.64 -7.86 -20.73
CA LYS A 322 -0.57 -9.32 -20.60
C LYS A 322 -0.19 -9.77 -19.19
N THR A 323 0.51 -8.94 -18.44
CA THR A 323 0.91 -9.17 -17.04
C THR A 323 0.01 -8.49 -16.02
N LEU A 324 -1.02 -7.75 -16.45
CA LEU A 324 -1.96 -7.04 -15.58
C LEU A 324 -2.63 -8.01 -14.60
N TRP A 325 -2.41 -7.73 -13.32
CA TRP A 325 -2.91 -8.46 -12.16
C TRP A 325 -4.45 -8.57 -12.15
N HIS A 326 -4.97 -9.58 -11.45
CA HIS A 326 -6.39 -9.87 -11.23
C HIS A 326 -7.28 -8.69 -10.74
N HIS A 327 -6.70 -7.55 -10.33
CA HIS A 327 -7.42 -6.42 -9.72
C HIS A 327 -7.89 -5.32 -10.69
N ASP A 328 -7.40 -5.29 -11.94
CA ASP A 328 -7.78 -4.27 -12.94
C ASP A 328 -8.80 -4.79 -13.98
N GLN A 329 -9.36 -5.98 -13.73
CA GLN A 329 -10.33 -6.63 -14.62
C GLN A 329 -11.69 -5.97 -14.52
N TRP A 330 -12.31 -5.69 -15.67
CA TRP A 330 -13.66 -5.13 -15.75
C TRP A 330 -14.69 -5.98 -14.97
N PRO A 331 -15.62 -5.37 -14.21
CA PRO A 331 -16.52 -6.13 -13.35
C PRO A 331 -17.57 -6.86 -14.19
N ALA A 332 -17.74 -8.16 -13.96
CA ALA A 332 -18.66 -8.99 -14.73
C ALA A 332 -20.15 -8.57 -14.60
N THR A 333 -20.51 -7.87 -13.52
CA THR A 333 -21.87 -7.41 -13.22
C THR A 333 -22.26 -6.11 -13.95
N ILE A 334 -21.31 -5.46 -14.64
CA ILE A 334 -21.52 -4.17 -15.31
C ILE A 334 -21.23 -4.30 -16.80
N GLY A 335 -22.24 -4.02 -17.63
CA GLY A 335 -22.08 -3.90 -19.08
C GLY A 335 -21.64 -2.49 -19.49
N LEU A 336 -20.68 -2.42 -20.42
CA LEU A 336 -20.23 -1.19 -21.08
C LEU A 336 -20.81 -1.13 -22.50
N TYR A 337 -21.50 -0.04 -22.84
CA TYR A 337 -22.18 0.13 -24.12
C TYR A 337 -21.62 1.34 -24.87
N ARG A 338 -21.21 1.15 -26.13
CA ARG A 338 -20.86 2.25 -27.05
C ARG A 338 -22.15 2.87 -27.62
N VAL A 339 -22.28 4.19 -27.50
CA VAL A 339 -23.37 5.03 -28.02
C VAL A 339 -22.80 6.14 -28.91
N GLU A 340 -23.65 6.83 -29.68
CA GLU A 340 -23.22 7.91 -30.59
C GLU A 340 -22.43 9.03 -29.88
N THR A 341 -22.70 9.25 -28.59
CA THR A 341 -22.09 10.31 -27.78
C THR A 341 -21.00 9.81 -26.81
N GLY A 342 -20.48 8.57 -26.98
CA GLY A 342 -19.44 8.00 -26.11
C GLY A 342 -19.80 6.62 -25.55
N CYS A 343 -19.57 6.40 -24.26
CA CYS A 343 -19.89 5.14 -23.59
C CYS A 343 -20.91 5.31 -22.44
N GLN A 344 -21.69 4.28 -22.17
CA GLN A 344 -22.65 4.20 -21.07
C GLN A 344 -22.47 2.91 -20.28
N LEU A 345 -22.87 2.94 -19.00
CA LEU A 345 -22.83 1.80 -18.09
C LEU A 345 -24.25 1.30 -17.82
N ALA A 346 -24.42 -0.01 -17.76
CA ALA A 346 -25.61 -0.63 -17.20
C ALA A 346 -25.20 -1.77 -16.27
N GLY A 347 -25.59 -1.69 -15.00
CA GLY A 347 -25.37 -2.75 -14.02
C GLY A 347 -26.59 -3.66 -13.87
N ALA A 348 -26.36 -4.89 -13.42
CA ALA A 348 -27.46 -5.79 -13.03
C ALA A 348 -28.17 -5.32 -11.74
N THR A 349 -27.43 -4.64 -10.85
CA THR A 349 -27.91 -4.14 -9.57
C THR A 349 -27.42 -2.72 -9.31
N GLU A 350 -28.30 -1.90 -8.74
CA GLU A 350 -28.01 -0.53 -8.31
C GLU A 350 -28.27 -0.43 -6.80
N PHE A 351 -27.42 0.32 -6.10
CA PHE A 351 -27.62 0.65 -4.69
C PHE A 351 -27.37 2.13 -4.43
N SER A 352 -27.86 2.63 -3.30
CA SER A 352 -27.66 4.01 -2.87
C SER A 352 -27.03 4.04 -1.49
N GLU A 353 -25.96 4.80 -1.33
CA GLU A 353 -25.31 5.05 -0.04
C GLU A 353 -25.20 6.57 0.12
N ARG A 354 -25.77 7.10 1.21
CA ARG A 354 -25.81 8.55 1.52
C ARG A 354 -26.33 9.43 0.38
N GLY A 355 -27.28 8.93 -0.40
CA GLY A 355 -27.90 9.65 -1.51
C GLY A 355 -27.14 9.56 -2.84
N GLN A 356 -25.92 9.01 -2.86
CA GLN A 356 -25.19 8.71 -4.09
C GLN A 356 -25.59 7.33 -4.63
N THR A 357 -25.95 7.27 -5.91
CA THR A 357 -26.25 6.02 -6.62
C THR A 357 -24.98 5.36 -7.16
N TYR A 358 -24.89 4.04 -7.03
CA TYR A 358 -23.81 3.20 -7.52
C TYR A 358 -24.37 1.98 -8.28
N LEU A 359 -23.66 1.56 -9.32
CA LEU A 359 -23.76 0.21 -9.89
C LEU A 359 -22.89 -0.73 -9.07
N ALA A 360 -23.42 -1.89 -8.69
CA ALA A 360 -22.63 -2.86 -7.97
C ALA A 360 -21.61 -3.52 -8.90
N MET A 361 -20.32 -3.36 -8.59
CA MET A 361 -19.21 -4.05 -9.27
C MET A 361 -19.05 -5.49 -8.80
N THR A 362 -19.63 -5.79 -7.64
CA THR A 362 -19.69 -7.12 -7.04
C THR A 362 -21.12 -7.41 -6.64
N SER A 363 -21.43 -8.68 -6.39
CA SER A 363 -22.74 -9.10 -5.88
C SER A 363 -22.92 -8.80 -4.38
N PHE A 364 -22.33 -7.74 -3.83
CA PHE A 364 -22.28 -7.49 -2.39
C PHE A 364 -23.22 -6.33 -1.99
N ASP A 365 -24.10 -6.56 -1.00
CA ASP A 365 -24.98 -5.55 -0.38
C ASP A 365 -24.78 -5.53 1.15
N ALA A 366 -24.18 -4.45 1.66
CA ALA A 366 -23.86 -4.27 3.08
C ALA A 366 -25.06 -3.84 3.95
N HIS A 367 -26.12 -3.27 3.35
CA HIS A 367 -27.22 -2.65 4.09
C HIS A 367 -28.30 -3.68 4.46
N GLU A 368 -28.48 -4.71 3.63
CA GLU A 368 -29.32 -5.89 3.93
C GLU A 368 -28.68 -6.79 5.01
N GLN A 369 -27.34 -6.92 5.01
CA GLN A 369 -26.59 -7.69 6.02
C GLN A 369 -26.81 -7.16 7.44
N GLN A 370 -26.69 -5.84 7.64
CA GLN A 370 -26.81 -5.25 8.98
C GLN A 370 -28.22 -5.38 9.57
N ARG A 371 -29.27 -5.34 8.73
CA ARG A 371 -30.67 -5.53 9.18
C ARG A 371 -30.98 -6.97 9.56
N THR A 372 -30.37 -7.93 8.86
CA THR A 372 -30.67 -9.37 9.02
C THR A 372 -29.97 -9.97 10.25
N LEU A 373 -28.83 -9.40 10.67
CA LEU A 373 -28.12 -9.75 11.91
C LEU A 373 -28.95 -9.52 13.18
N ASP A 374 -29.90 -8.58 13.14
CA ASP A 374 -30.67 -8.15 14.31
C ASP A 374 -32.01 -8.91 14.48
N GLU A 375 -32.52 -9.61 13.46
CA GLU A 375 -33.97 -9.93 13.40
C GLU A 375 -34.39 -11.43 13.37
N GLU A 376 -33.57 -12.43 13.04
CA GLU A 376 -34.07 -13.84 12.96
C GLU A 376 -33.15 -14.95 13.50
N SER A 377 -33.75 -15.89 14.25
CA SER A 377 -33.13 -17.16 14.67
C SER A 377 -33.31 -18.21 13.57
N LEU A 378 -32.30 -18.40 12.72
CA LEU A 378 -32.41 -19.21 11.51
C LEU A 378 -31.49 -20.44 11.48
N PHE A 379 -31.35 -21.25 12.55
CA PHE A 379 -30.44 -22.43 12.48
C PHE A 379 -30.91 -23.67 13.23
N GLU A 380 -31.68 -24.50 12.53
CA GLU A 380 -31.73 -25.95 12.76
C GLU A 380 -31.52 -26.65 11.40
N THR A 381 -30.50 -27.51 11.31
CA THR A 381 -30.18 -28.40 10.16
C THR A 381 -29.56 -27.78 8.89
N PHE A 382 -28.29 -27.39 8.96
CA PHE A 382 -27.44 -27.35 7.76
C PHE A 382 -26.77 -28.71 7.51
N THR A 383 -27.22 -29.42 6.49
CA THR A 383 -26.49 -30.55 5.90
C THR A 383 -25.46 -30.03 4.90
N LEU A 384 -24.18 -30.01 5.29
CA LEU A 384 -23.03 -29.79 4.42
C LEU A 384 -22.90 -30.97 3.42
N GLY A 385 -23.43 -30.82 2.20
CA GLY A 385 -23.36 -31.82 1.14
C GLY A 385 -22.71 -31.28 -0.15
N THR A 386 -22.40 -32.17 -1.10
CA THR A 386 -21.80 -31.85 -2.41
C THR A 386 -22.56 -30.79 -3.22
N ALA A 387 -23.89 -30.72 -3.06
CA ALA A 387 -24.72 -29.67 -3.66
C ALA A 387 -24.25 -28.25 -3.29
N LEU A 388 -23.74 -28.07 -2.07
CA LEU A 388 -23.22 -26.80 -1.57
C LEU A 388 -21.89 -26.42 -2.24
N LEU A 389 -21.03 -27.40 -2.50
CA LEU A 389 -19.77 -27.22 -3.23
C LEU A 389 -20.02 -26.83 -4.69
N ASP A 390 -21.08 -27.38 -5.30
CA ASP A 390 -21.48 -27.06 -6.67
C ASP A 390 -22.10 -25.66 -6.77
N GLU A 391 -22.90 -25.27 -5.77
CA GLU A 391 -23.54 -23.94 -5.69
C GLU A 391 -22.50 -22.83 -5.43
N VAL A 392 -21.56 -23.05 -4.51
CA VAL A 392 -20.42 -22.14 -4.22
C VAL A 392 -19.52 -21.89 -5.45
N ARG A 393 -19.44 -22.84 -6.37
CA ARG A 393 -18.63 -22.71 -7.60
C ARG A 393 -19.36 -21.98 -8.73
N SER A 394 -20.65 -21.69 -8.59
CA SER A 394 -21.43 -21.03 -9.63
C SER A 394 -21.46 -19.51 -9.38
N GLU A 395 -20.94 -18.73 -10.34
CA GLU A 395 -20.90 -17.25 -10.29
C GLU A 395 -22.30 -16.60 -10.43
N LEU A 396 -23.36 -17.39 -10.61
CA LEU A 396 -24.69 -16.94 -11.00
C LEU A 396 -25.68 -17.07 -9.83
N GLY A 397 -25.84 -15.98 -9.05
CA GLY A 397 -27.15 -15.67 -8.44
C GLY A 397 -27.28 -15.77 -6.93
N VAL A 398 -26.31 -15.32 -6.14
CA VAL A 398 -26.29 -15.53 -4.67
C VAL A 398 -26.29 -14.25 -3.78
N PRO A 399 -26.47 -12.98 -4.22
CA PRO A 399 -26.20 -11.82 -3.34
C PRO A 399 -26.99 -11.78 -2.01
N ALA A 400 -28.28 -12.10 -2.02
CA ALA A 400 -29.10 -12.12 -0.79
C ALA A 400 -28.95 -13.40 0.04
N LEU A 401 -28.54 -14.53 -0.57
CA LEU A 401 -28.42 -15.83 0.11
C LEU A 401 -27.00 -16.09 0.61
N GLY A 402 -25.98 -15.64 -0.11
CA GLY A 402 -24.55 -15.90 0.17
C GLY A 402 -24.03 -15.16 1.38
N ASN A 403 -24.57 -13.97 1.63
CA ASN A 403 -24.25 -13.18 2.81
C ASN A 403 -24.99 -13.70 4.06
N ARG A 404 -26.24 -14.16 3.92
CA ARG A 404 -26.95 -14.92 4.98
C ARG A 404 -26.22 -16.22 5.29
N TRP A 405 -25.63 -16.83 4.27
CA TRP A 405 -24.86 -18.05 4.35
C TRP A 405 -23.44 -17.83 4.93
N HIS A 406 -22.85 -16.66 4.70
CA HIS A 406 -21.59 -16.24 5.31
C HIS A 406 -21.72 -16.22 6.83
N ASP A 407 -22.64 -15.43 7.39
CA ASP A 407 -22.80 -15.28 8.83
C ASP A 407 -23.30 -16.59 9.48
N ALA A 408 -24.18 -17.34 8.78
CA ALA A 408 -24.60 -18.69 9.15
C ALA A 408 -23.41 -19.65 9.31
N VAL A 409 -22.53 -19.68 8.32
CA VAL A 409 -21.41 -20.60 8.29
C VAL A 409 -20.29 -20.11 9.20
N GLU A 410 -20.11 -18.80 9.39
CA GLU A 410 -19.22 -18.25 10.41
C GLU A 410 -19.67 -18.67 11.80
N HIS A 411 -20.95 -18.51 12.12
CA HIS A 411 -21.50 -18.95 13.39
C HIS A 411 -21.41 -20.48 13.55
N MET A 412 -21.69 -21.25 12.50
CA MET A 412 -21.55 -22.71 12.54
C MET A 412 -20.09 -23.15 12.72
N LEU A 413 -19.13 -22.60 11.96
CA LEU A 413 -17.71 -22.99 12.06
C LEU A 413 -17.11 -22.56 13.39
N SER A 414 -17.43 -21.35 13.87
CA SER A 414 -16.97 -20.88 15.18
C SER A 414 -17.56 -21.69 16.34
N THR A 415 -18.84 -22.05 16.27
CA THR A 415 -19.51 -22.85 17.30
C THR A 415 -19.02 -24.30 17.29
N ARG A 416 -18.92 -24.93 16.11
CA ARG A 416 -18.36 -26.28 15.99
C ARG A 416 -16.91 -26.35 16.47
N LYS A 417 -16.10 -25.32 16.21
CA LYS A 417 -14.74 -25.24 16.76
C LYS A 417 -14.78 -25.32 18.29
N ALA A 418 -15.58 -24.50 18.96
CA ALA A 418 -15.64 -24.49 20.42
C ALA A 418 -16.13 -25.83 20.99
N GLU A 419 -17.17 -26.43 20.40
CA GLU A 419 -17.68 -27.74 20.80
C GLU A 419 -16.65 -28.86 20.57
N VAL A 420 -15.95 -28.82 19.43
CA VAL A 420 -14.85 -29.75 19.15
C VAL A 420 -13.72 -29.55 20.14
N GLU A 421 -13.26 -28.32 20.40
CA GLU A 421 -12.17 -28.07 21.34
C GLU A 421 -12.51 -28.60 22.74
N ALA A 422 -13.77 -28.43 23.18
CA ALA A 422 -14.26 -28.99 24.44
C ALA A 422 -14.27 -30.53 24.44
N ALA A 423 -14.66 -31.18 23.34
CA ALA A 423 -14.73 -32.64 23.25
C ALA A 423 -13.36 -33.30 22.99
N ALA A 424 -12.56 -32.73 22.08
CA ALA A 424 -11.21 -33.12 21.69
C ALA A 424 -10.19 -32.88 22.81
N GLY A 425 -10.46 -31.93 23.70
CA GLY A 425 -9.70 -31.70 24.94
C GLY A 425 -9.84 -32.81 25.98
N THR A 426 -10.54 -33.90 25.69
CA THR A 426 -10.76 -35.03 26.60
C THR A 426 -10.08 -36.30 26.12
N ARG A 427 -9.72 -37.16 27.06
CA ARG A 427 -9.18 -38.49 26.76
C ARG A 427 -10.12 -39.34 25.88
N ALA A 428 -11.41 -39.28 26.15
CA ALA A 428 -12.42 -40.02 25.39
C ALA A 428 -12.53 -39.55 23.94
N GLY A 429 -12.37 -38.25 23.67
CA GLY A 429 -12.33 -37.70 22.32
C GLY A 429 -11.12 -38.21 21.53
N ILE A 430 -9.95 -38.24 22.17
CA ILE A 430 -8.73 -38.79 21.59
C ILE A 430 -8.86 -40.28 21.29
N ASP A 431 -9.40 -41.07 22.21
CA ASP A 431 -9.54 -42.51 22.01
C ASP A 431 -10.49 -42.81 20.83
N ARG A 432 -11.55 -42.02 20.63
CA ARG A 432 -12.43 -42.12 19.45
C ARG A 432 -11.71 -41.79 18.14
N LEU A 433 -10.96 -40.69 18.11
CA LEU A 433 -10.20 -40.29 16.93
C LEU A 433 -9.12 -41.31 16.58
N MET A 434 -8.45 -41.86 17.59
CA MET A 434 -7.44 -42.91 17.43
C MET A 434 -8.06 -44.17 16.81
N ALA A 435 -9.22 -44.61 17.31
CA ALA A 435 -9.94 -45.74 16.74
C ALA A 435 -10.29 -45.49 15.27
N ALA A 436 -10.85 -44.31 14.95
CA ALA A 436 -11.15 -43.94 13.57
C ALA A 436 -9.92 -43.96 12.66
N VAL A 437 -8.77 -43.46 13.13
CA VAL A 437 -7.50 -43.49 12.37
C VAL A 437 -7.08 -44.93 12.08
N LEU A 438 -7.09 -45.79 13.10
CA LEU A 438 -6.70 -47.20 12.95
C LEU A 438 -7.65 -47.98 12.03
N ASP A 439 -8.94 -47.64 12.01
CA ASP A 439 -9.94 -48.30 11.18
C ASP A 439 -9.91 -47.86 9.70
N ASN A 440 -9.50 -46.60 9.44
CA ASN A 440 -9.63 -45.99 8.11
C ASN A 440 -8.29 -45.80 7.38
N ILE A 441 -7.17 -45.79 8.09
CA ILE A 441 -5.89 -45.38 7.54
C ILE A 441 -4.91 -46.55 7.54
N ASN A 442 -4.53 -46.99 6.34
CA ASN A 442 -3.53 -48.03 6.18
C ASN A 442 -2.13 -47.42 6.27
N SER A 443 -1.25 -47.99 7.09
CA SER A 443 0.10 -47.44 7.31
C SER A 443 0.97 -47.44 6.06
N SER A 444 0.94 -48.48 5.22
CA SER A 444 1.73 -48.51 3.99
C SER A 444 1.18 -47.55 2.91
N ALA A 445 -0.14 -47.33 2.89
CA ALA A 445 -0.74 -46.33 2.02
C ALA A 445 -0.38 -44.90 2.44
N LEU A 446 -0.33 -44.63 3.76
CA LEU A 446 0.13 -43.35 4.27
C LEU A 446 1.61 -43.12 3.96
N ASP A 447 2.47 -44.13 4.16
CA ASP A 447 3.90 -44.03 3.84
C ASP A 447 4.12 -43.73 2.35
N GLY A 448 3.42 -44.44 1.45
CA GLY A 448 3.50 -44.17 0.01
C GLY A 448 3.05 -42.76 -0.38
N PHE A 449 1.99 -42.23 0.26
CA PHE A 449 1.56 -40.85 0.05
C PHE A 449 2.60 -39.85 0.53
N VAL A 450 3.14 -40.04 1.74
CA VAL A 450 4.12 -39.12 2.34
C VAL A 450 5.41 -39.11 1.53
N ASP A 451 5.88 -40.27 1.06
CA ASP A 451 7.06 -40.36 0.22
C ASP A 451 6.90 -39.57 -1.10
N GLN A 452 5.71 -39.64 -1.70
CA GLN A 452 5.38 -38.85 -2.89
C GLN A 452 5.35 -37.34 -2.55
N ALA A 453 4.62 -36.94 -1.51
CA ALA A 453 4.46 -35.54 -1.14
C ALA A 453 5.79 -34.88 -0.76
N ILE A 454 6.66 -35.59 -0.03
CA ILE A 454 8.02 -35.12 0.28
C ILE A 454 8.84 -34.95 -0.99
N SER A 455 8.72 -35.86 -1.95
CA SER A 455 9.46 -35.77 -3.21
C SER A 455 9.01 -34.60 -4.08
N GLU A 456 7.75 -34.19 -3.99
CA GLU A 456 7.21 -32.99 -4.64
C GLU A 456 7.65 -31.70 -3.93
N CYS A 457 7.61 -31.65 -2.58
CA CYS A 457 8.02 -30.47 -1.81
C CYS A 457 9.55 -30.25 -1.79
N LEU A 458 10.32 -31.34 -1.83
CA LEU A 458 11.78 -31.34 -1.70
C LEU A 458 12.39 -32.15 -2.86
N PRO A 459 12.35 -31.61 -4.09
CA PRO A 459 12.90 -32.29 -5.24
C PRO A 459 14.41 -32.44 -5.09
N LEU A 460 14.98 -33.54 -5.59
CA LEU A 460 16.42 -33.77 -5.58
C LEU A 460 17.13 -33.04 -6.73
N ARG A 461 16.37 -32.50 -7.69
CA ARG A 461 16.84 -31.98 -8.99
C ARG A 461 16.01 -30.78 -9.41
N TYR A 462 16.59 -29.88 -10.20
CA TYR A 462 15.81 -28.89 -10.92
C TYR A 462 15.13 -29.51 -12.15
N GLU A 463 14.09 -28.85 -12.64
CA GLU A 463 13.31 -29.32 -13.79
C GLU A 463 14.19 -29.34 -15.05
N GLY A 464 14.42 -30.54 -15.60
CA GLY A 464 15.28 -30.75 -16.78
C GLY A 464 16.67 -31.30 -16.48
N ASP A 465 17.07 -31.40 -15.20
CA ASP A 465 18.38 -31.93 -14.80
C ASP A 465 18.39 -33.46 -14.69
N THR A 466 19.52 -34.07 -15.07
CA THR A 466 19.74 -35.53 -14.99
C THR A 466 20.47 -35.98 -13.73
N GLU A 467 21.10 -35.06 -13.00
CA GLU A 467 21.89 -35.31 -11.79
C GLU A 467 21.27 -34.61 -10.57
N ASP A 468 21.49 -35.18 -9.38
CA ASP A 468 21.01 -34.62 -8.12
C ASP A 468 21.82 -33.36 -7.77
N ASN A 469 21.13 -32.33 -7.28
CA ASN A 469 21.77 -31.11 -6.81
C ASN A 469 22.17 -31.27 -5.34
N GLU A 470 23.45 -31.10 -5.02
CA GLU A 470 23.97 -31.26 -3.66
C GLU A 470 23.26 -30.38 -2.61
N VAL A 471 22.89 -29.15 -2.97
CA VAL A 471 22.17 -28.23 -2.06
C VAL A 471 20.77 -28.74 -1.76
N LEU A 472 20.04 -29.20 -2.79
CA LEU A 472 18.70 -29.76 -2.63
C LEU A 472 18.71 -31.06 -1.82
N VAL A 473 19.75 -31.90 -2.01
CA VAL A 473 19.97 -33.12 -1.21
C VAL A 473 20.16 -32.75 0.27
N ASP A 474 21.02 -31.78 0.57
CA ASP A 474 21.30 -31.34 1.94
C ASP A 474 20.09 -30.69 2.62
N GLU A 475 19.28 -29.92 1.88
CA GLU A 475 18.02 -29.36 2.36
C GLU A 475 16.99 -30.46 2.66
N ARG A 476 16.84 -31.42 1.75
CA ARG A 476 15.95 -32.57 1.93
C ARG A 476 16.34 -33.38 3.16
N GLN A 477 17.63 -33.65 3.35
CA GLN A 477 18.10 -34.44 4.48
C GLN A 477 17.88 -33.75 5.82
N ARG A 478 18.05 -32.41 5.89
CA ARG A 478 17.73 -31.62 7.08
C ARG A 478 16.24 -31.64 7.41
N ALA A 479 15.38 -31.43 6.41
CA ALA A 479 13.93 -31.45 6.62
C ALA A 479 13.42 -32.85 7.04
N LEU A 480 13.96 -33.92 6.44
CA LEU A 480 13.65 -35.29 6.83
C LEU A 480 14.08 -35.62 8.25
N SER A 481 15.28 -35.18 8.66
CA SER A 481 15.77 -35.38 10.03
C SER A 481 14.85 -34.74 11.07
N LEU A 482 14.29 -33.56 10.77
CA LEU A 482 13.32 -32.90 11.64
C LEU A 482 12.00 -33.69 11.71
N ALA A 483 11.48 -34.13 10.56
CA ALA A 483 10.26 -34.95 10.51
C ALA A 483 10.45 -36.25 11.32
N GLU A 484 11.59 -36.93 11.20
CA GLU A 484 11.92 -38.11 11.99
C GLU A 484 11.91 -37.82 13.50
N GLN A 485 12.52 -36.73 13.94
CA GLN A 485 12.54 -36.35 15.35
C GLN A 485 11.13 -36.07 15.90
N LEU A 486 10.31 -35.32 15.14
CA LEU A 486 8.92 -35.04 15.49
C LEU A 486 8.10 -36.34 15.58
N GLY A 487 8.19 -37.19 14.56
CA GLY A 487 7.47 -38.46 14.52
C GLY A 487 7.86 -39.42 15.63
N ALA A 488 9.15 -39.46 16.02
CA ALA A 488 9.62 -40.34 17.08
C ALA A 488 9.03 -39.92 18.42
N THR A 489 8.93 -38.60 18.64
CA THR A 489 8.36 -38.00 19.83
C THR A 489 6.85 -38.25 19.90
N VAL A 490 6.13 -38.11 18.77
CA VAL A 490 4.70 -38.46 18.68
C VAL A 490 4.46 -39.92 19.00
N LYS A 491 5.29 -40.82 18.45
CA LYS A 491 5.17 -42.26 18.66
C LYS A 491 5.38 -42.64 20.14
N ALA A 492 6.24 -41.91 20.84
CA ALA A 492 6.43 -42.05 22.28
C ALA A 492 5.22 -41.53 23.08
N ASN A 493 4.65 -40.38 22.68
CA ASN A 493 3.53 -39.74 23.38
C ASN A 493 2.17 -40.37 23.07
N MET A 494 2.01 -41.02 21.91
CA MET A 494 0.78 -41.63 21.40
C MET A 494 1.03 -43.09 20.96
N PRO A 495 1.19 -44.03 21.91
CA PRO A 495 1.59 -45.41 21.62
C PRO A 495 0.58 -46.22 20.79
N GLY A 496 -0.63 -45.71 20.54
CA GLY A 496 -1.58 -46.33 19.60
C GLY A 496 -1.10 -46.27 18.14
N LEU A 497 -0.19 -45.33 17.80
CA LEU A 497 0.31 -45.10 16.44
C LEU A 497 1.53 -45.94 16.07
N GLN A 498 1.83 -47.00 16.84
CA GLN A 498 2.95 -47.92 16.57
C GLN A 498 3.00 -48.47 15.14
N PRO A 499 1.86 -48.78 14.48
CA PRO A 499 1.85 -49.28 13.10
C PRO A 499 2.38 -48.32 12.03
N TYR A 500 2.47 -47.01 12.32
CA TYR A 500 2.86 -45.98 11.35
C TYR A 500 4.36 -45.68 11.41
N SER A 501 4.96 -45.31 10.27
CA SER A 501 6.36 -44.91 10.21
C SER A 501 6.59 -43.57 10.92
N VAL A 502 7.82 -43.37 11.39
CA VAL A 502 8.23 -42.16 12.09
C VAL A 502 8.13 -40.94 11.16
N VAL A 503 8.62 -41.08 9.92
CA VAL A 503 8.59 -40.00 8.92
C VAL A 503 7.16 -39.57 8.60
N SER A 504 6.25 -40.52 8.40
CA SER A 504 4.83 -40.23 8.14
C SER A 504 4.14 -39.49 9.27
N LEU A 505 4.40 -39.89 10.52
CA LEU A 505 3.86 -39.18 11.68
C LEU A 505 4.44 -37.76 11.79
N GLY A 506 5.74 -37.58 11.54
CA GLY A 506 6.38 -36.27 11.52
C GLY A 506 5.83 -35.35 10.44
N TYR A 507 5.65 -35.88 9.24
CA TYR A 507 5.04 -35.15 8.13
C TYR A 507 3.60 -34.69 8.47
N MET A 508 2.76 -35.60 8.99
CA MET A 508 1.39 -35.28 9.40
C MET A 508 1.32 -34.19 10.48
N ILE A 509 2.31 -34.12 11.37
CA ILE A 509 2.41 -33.07 12.40
C ILE A 509 2.74 -31.71 11.81
N LEU A 510 3.67 -31.64 10.86
CA LEU A 510 3.97 -30.39 10.15
C LEU A 510 2.69 -29.87 9.48
N VAL A 511 2.02 -30.74 8.74
CA VAL A 511 0.77 -30.44 8.03
C VAL A 511 -0.33 -30.01 9.00
N ALA A 512 -0.48 -30.67 10.15
CA ALA A 512 -1.47 -30.31 11.19
C ALA A 512 -1.26 -28.88 11.76
N ASN A 513 -0.05 -28.33 11.62
CA ASN A 513 0.31 -26.98 12.06
C ASN A 513 0.40 -25.96 10.90
N GLY A 514 -0.02 -26.34 9.69
CA GLY A 514 0.04 -25.46 8.52
C GLY A 514 1.41 -25.38 7.86
N GLU A 515 2.34 -26.25 8.24
CA GLU A 515 3.70 -26.30 7.71
C GLU A 515 3.90 -27.53 6.80
N TYR A 516 5.01 -27.54 6.07
CA TYR A 516 5.45 -28.65 5.24
C TYR A 516 6.98 -28.80 5.33
N PRO A 517 7.54 -29.98 4.97
CA PRO A 517 8.99 -30.17 4.95
C PRO A 517 9.67 -29.15 4.03
N GLY A 518 10.66 -28.42 4.56
CA GLY A 518 11.37 -27.36 3.83
C GLY A 518 10.80 -25.96 4.00
N SER A 519 9.62 -25.81 4.62
CA SER A 519 9.05 -24.50 4.93
C SER A 519 9.92 -23.69 5.88
N ARG A 520 9.81 -22.35 5.81
CA ARG A 520 10.58 -21.43 6.66
C ARG A 520 10.31 -21.61 8.16
N TYR A 521 9.12 -22.09 8.53
CA TYR A 521 8.66 -22.18 9.91
C TYR A 521 8.55 -23.62 10.42
N GLN A 522 8.97 -24.63 9.66
CA GLN A 522 8.98 -26.04 10.12
C GLN A 522 9.65 -26.24 11.49
N GLY A 523 10.72 -25.48 11.77
CA GLY A 523 11.46 -25.57 13.03
C GLY A 523 10.73 -24.98 14.25
N MET A 524 9.57 -24.35 14.04
CA MET A 524 8.70 -23.84 15.12
C MET A 524 7.60 -24.84 15.50
N VAL A 525 7.52 -25.99 14.81
CA VAL A 525 6.51 -27.02 15.10
C VAL A 525 7.03 -27.96 16.17
N ASP A 526 6.27 -28.12 17.24
CA ASP A 526 6.55 -29.05 18.33
C ASP A 526 5.64 -30.28 18.28
N ALA A 527 6.17 -31.42 18.72
CA ALA A 527 5.36 -32.63 18.90
C ALA A 527 4.39 -32.46 20.09
N PRO A 528 3.13 -32.94 19.98
CA PRO A 528 2.13 -32.84 21.03
C PRO A 528 2.57 -33.58 22.29
N ALA A 529 2.48 -32.90 23.44
CA ALA A 529 2.73 -33.52 24.75
C ALA A 529 1.66 -34.56 25.10
N THR A 530 1.97 -35.49 26.01
CA THR A 530 1.04 -36.56 26.44
C THR A 530 -0.26 -36.05 27.06
N THR A 531 -0.27 -34.83 27.59
CA THR A 531 -1.44 -34.17 28.18
C THR A 531 -2.11 -33.14 27.25
N ASP A 532 -1.53 -32.87 26.07
CA ASP A 532 -2.09 -31.92 25.11
C ASP A 532 -3.06 -32.63 24.15
N TRP A 533 -4.24 -32.93 24.67
CA TRP A 533 -5.30 -33.58 23.91
C TRP A 533 -5.77 -32.75 22.70
N GLY A 534 -5.62 -31.42 22.74
CA GLY A 534 -5.96 -30.58 21.59
C GLY A 534 -5.01 -30.81 20.42
N ALA A 535 -3.70 -30.78 20.66
CA ALA A 535 -2.70 -31.01 19.63
C ALA A 535 -2.67 -32.46 19.13
N GLN A 536 -2.88 -33.44 20.02
CA GLN A 536 -3.04 -34.84 19.62
C GLN A 536 -4.25 -35.05 18.72
N SER A 537 -5.39 -34.42 19.04
CA SER A 537 -6.62 -34.53 18.25
C SER A 537 -6.44 -33.97 16.84
N ARG A 538 -5.77 -32.82 16.70
CA ARG A 538 -5.46 -32.23 15.39
C ARG A 538 -4.55 -33.11 14.54
N SER A 539 -3.59 -33.78 15.16
CA SER A 539 -2.68 -34.71 14.49
C SER A 539 -3.45 -35.91 13.93
N LEU A 540 -4.31 -36.53 14.75
CA LEU A 540 -5.17 -37.64 14.33
C LEU A 540 -6.18 -37.23 13.25
N ALA A 541 -6.75 -36.02 13.36
CA ALA A 541 -7.64 -35.47 12.35
C ALA A 541 -6.96 -35.32 10.99
N THR A 542 -5.73 -34.79 10.99
CA THR A 542 -4.92 -34.63 9.78
C THR A 542 -4.67 -35.99 9.12
N MET A 543 -4.37 -37.01 9.93
CA MET A 543 -4.25 -38.39 9.44
C MET A 543 -5.56 -38.96 8.87
N LEU A 544 -6.74 -38.50 9.27
CA LEU A 544 -8.02 -38.94 8.69
C LEU A 544 -8.31 -38.29 7.32
N ILE A 545 -7.73 -37.12 7.05
CA ILE A 545 -7.98 -36.34 5.83
C ILE A 545 -6.78 -36.24 4.88
N TYR A 546 -5.72 -37.01 5.12
CA TYR A 546 -4.40 -36.84 4.48
C TYR A 546 -4.42 -36.85 2.94
N GLU A 547 -5.27 -37.63 2.28
CA GLU A 547 -5.41 -37.61 0.81
C GLU A 547 -5.98 -36.28 0.26
N ALA A 548 -6.81 -35.59 1.03
CA ALA A 548 -7.41 -34.33 0.62
C ALA A 548 -6.47 -33.12 0.79
N LEU A 549 -5.33 -33.29 1.48
CA LEU A 549 -4.41 -32.21 1.86
C LEU A 549 -3.26 -31.96 0.88
N GLY A 550 -2.94 -32.92 0.00
CA GLY A 550 -1.72 -32.90 -0.83
C GLY A 550 -1.55 -31.71 -1.80
N ALA A 551 -2.47 -30.76 -1.88
CA ALA A 551 -2.39 -29.62 -2.80
C ALA A 551 -2.88 -28.28 -2.20
N ARG A 552 -3.13 -28.18 -0.90
CA ARG A 552 -3.76 -26.99 -0.29
C ARG A 552 -3.14 -26.62 1.06
N GLU A 553 -3.05 -25.32 1.32
CA GLU A 553 -2.72 -24.79 2.64
C GLU A 553 -3.72 -25.31 3.69
N VAL A 554 -3.22 -25.80 4.81
CA VAL A 554 -4.05 -26.39 5.86
C VAL A 554 -4.67 -25.30 6.71
N SER A 555 -5.99 -25.10 6.59
CA SER A 555 -6.67 -24.25 7.56
C SER A 555 -6.92 -24.98 8.88
N TRP A 556 -6.45 -24.38 9.96
CA TRP A 556 -6.66 -24.86 11.32
C TRP A 556 -8.14 -24.88 11.75
N LEU A 557 -8.93 -23.88 11.35
CA LEU A 557 -10.35 -23.80 11.72
C LEU A 557 -11.16 -24.88 10.99
N ALA A 558 -10.98 -25.01 9.67
CA ALA A 558 -11.57 -26.09 8.89
C ALA A 558 -11.10 -27.48 9.37
N LEU A 559 -9.82 -27.65 9.68
CA LEU A 559 -9.27 -28.90 10.21
C LEU A 559 -9.94 -29.28 11.53
N THR A 560 -10.07 -28.34 12.46
CA THR A 560 -10.72 -28.56 13.75
C THR A 560 -12.18 -28.94 13.57
N CYS A 561 -12.88 -28.27 12.66
CA CYS A 561 -14.28 -28.60 12.41
C CYS A 561 -14.46 -29.97 11.70
N ALA A 562 -13.44 -30.51 11.02
CA ALA A 562 -13.46 -31.85 10.41
C ALA A 562 -13.43 -32.99 11.41
N ILE A 563 -13.11 -32.67 12.66
CA ILE A 563 -13.12 -33.58 13.79
C ILE A 563 -14.55 -33.77 14.32
N ALA A 564 -15.41 -32.75 14.19
CA ALA A 564 -16.77 -32.75 14.72
C ALA A 564 -17.59 -34.00 14.34
N PRO A 565 -17.58 -34.47 13.07
CA PRO A 565 -18.30 -35.66 12.67
C PRO A 565 -17.81 -36.93 13.37
N VAL A 566 -16.50 -37.11 13.52
CA VAL A 566 -15.89 -38.29 14.18
C VAL A 566 -16.20 -38.33 15.68
N LEU A 567 -16.30 -37.16 16.29
CA LEU A 567 -16.65 -37.04 17.71
C LEU A 567 -18.16 -37.13 17.96
N GLY A 568 -18.99 -37.13 16.91
CA GLY A 568 -20.45 -37.14 17.01
C GLY A 568 -21.04 -35.80 17.48
N VAL A 569 -20.32 -34.71 17.29
CA VAL A 569 -20.74 -33.36 17.70
C VAL A 569 -21.81 -32.84 16.73
N GLY A 570 -22.98 -32.43 17.25
CA GLY A 570 -24.05 -31.74 16.52
C GLY A 570 -24.84 -32.53 15.46
N SER A 571 -24.43 -33.75 15.06
CA SER A 571 -25.02 -34.46 13.91
C SER A 571 -25.78 -35.76 14.24
N GLY A 572 -25.75 -36.23 15.49
CA GLY A 572 -26.46 -37.45 15.93
C GLY A 572 -26.05 -38.74 15.20
N ARG A 573 -25.08 -38.68 14.28
CA ARG A 573 -24.56 -39.82 13.51
C ARG A 573 -23.10 -40.06 13.91
N PRO A 574 -22.79 -41.19 14.54
CA PRO A 574 -21.45 -41.47 15.06
C PRO A 574 -20.45 -41.98 13.99
N ASP A 575 -20.90 -42.41 12.81
CA ASP A 575 -20.06 -43.17 11.89
C ASP A 575 -19.90 -42.47 10.52
N TRP A 576 -18.80 -41.73 10.36
CA TRP A 576 -18.41 -41.11 9.10
C TRP A 576 -17.24 -41.87 8.46
N THR A 577 -17.29 -42.10 7.14
CA THR A 577 -16.18 -42.71 6.40
C THR A 577 -15.06 -41.70 6.12
N LYS A 578 -13.83 -42.17 5.86
CA LYS A 578 -12.69 -41.33 5.43
C LYS A 578 -13.05 -40.36 4.31
N GLU A 579 -13.72 -40.84 3.26
CA GLU A 579 -14.13 -40.02 2.10
C GLU A 579 -15.13 -38.92 2.48
N GLN A 580 -16.06 -39.22 3.38
CA GLN A 580 -17.05 -38.25 3.86
C GLN A 580 -16.38 -37.16 4.71
N ILE A 581 -15.42 -37.53 5.56
CA ILE A 581 -14.65 -36.57 6.37
C ILE A 581 -13.80 -35.67 5.45
N GLY A 582 -13.14 -36.24 4.44
CA GLY A 582 -12.38 -35.49 3.45
C GLY A 582 -13.23 -34.49 2.66
N THR A 583 -14.41 -34.92 2.19
CA THR A 583 -15.37 -34.05 1.48
C THR A 583 -15.86 -32.92 2.39
N TRP A 584 -16.14 -33.24 3.65
CA TRP A 584 -16.55 -32.26 4.65
C TRP A 584 -15.44 -31.22 4.88
N TYR A 585 -14.18 -31.64 5.00
CA TYR A 585 -13.03 -30.74 5.21
C TYR A 585 -12.88 -29.76 4.05
N GLN A 586 -12.90 -30.27 2.81
CA GLN A 586 -12.80 -29.43 1.62
C GLN A 586 -13.93 -28.39 1.55
N SER A 587 -15.13 -28.78 1.96
CA SER A 587 -16.29 -27.88 2.05
C SER A 587 -16.08 -26.80 3.10
N ALA A 588 -15.71 -27.19 4.33
CA ALA A 588 -15.48 -26.25 5.42
C ALA A 588 -14.34 -25.27 5.11
N TYR A 589 -13.25 -25.74 4.49
CA TYR A 589 -12.15 -24.89 4.04
C TYR A 589 -12.60 -23.88 2.98
N ALA A 590 -13.38 -24.32 1.99
CA ALA A 590 -13.92 -23.44 0.96
C ALA A 590 -14.81 -22.36 1.58
N VAL A 591 -15.66 -22.73 2.55
CA VAL A 591 -16.49 -21.72 3.19
C VAL A 591 -15.67 -20.77 4.04
N GLU A 592 -14.74 -21.26 4.86
CA GLU A 592 -13.87 -20.40 5.67
C GLU A 592 -13.13 -19.35 4.81
N ARG A 593 -12.65 -19.74 3.63
CA ARG A 593 -12.00 -18.80 2.70
C ARG A 593 -12.96 -17.69 2.27
N LEU A 594 -14.19 -18.04 1.91
CA LEU A 594 -15.23 -17.05 1.62
C LEU A 594 -15.53 -16.17 2.83
N LEU A 595 -15.49 -16.76 4.03
CA LEU A 595 -15.71 -15.99 5.24
C LEU A 595 -14.66 -14.89 5.45
N LYS A 596 -13.39 -15.25 5.30
CA LYS A 596 -12.29 -14.28 5.43
C LYS A 596 -12.40 -13.13 4.41
N VAL A 597 -12.90 -13.42 3.21
CA VAL A 597 -13.12 -12.41 2.17
C VAL A 597 -14.27 -11.47 2.57
N ALA A 598 -15.41 -12.01 2.97
CA ALA A 598 -16.58 -11.21 3.34
C ALA A 598 -16.35 -10.40 4.62
N GLN A 599 -15.68 -10.96 5.65
CA GLN A 599 -15.30 -10.23 6.86
C GLN A 599 -14.37 -9.04 6.54
N LYS A 600 -13.42 -9.23 5.62
CA LYS A 600 -12.57 -8.14 5.15
C LYS A 600 -13.39 -7.05 4.43
N GLN A 601 -14.30 -7.43 3.54
CA GLN A 601 -15.18 -6.49 2.84
C GLN A 601 -16.06 -5.69 3.81
N LEU A 602 -16.66 -6.36 4.80
CA LEU A 602 -17.45 -5.71 5.85
C LEU A 602 -16.63 -4.70 6.65
N LYS A 603 -15.41 -5.07 7.03
CA LYS A 603 -14.48 -4.16 7.70
C LYS A 603 -14.15 -2.95 6.82
N ASP A 604 -13.88 -3.17 5.54
CA ASP A 604 -13.54 -2.10 4.59
C ASP A 604 -14.72 -1.11 4.43
N VAL A 605 -15.97 -1.60 4.40
CA VAL A 605 -17.19 -0.76 4.40
C VAL A 605 -17.36 -0.01 5.72
N GLY A 606 -17.14 -0.67 6.86
CA GLY A 606 -17.20 -0.04 8.18
C GLY A 606 -16.21 1.11 8.32
N ASP A 607 -14.97 0.90 7.89
CA ASP A 607 -13.93 1.93 7.84
C ASP A 607 -14.35 3.08 6.91
N TRP A 608 -14.91 2.77 5.73
CA TRP A 608 -15.40 3.78 4.79
C TRP A 608 -16.48 4.67 5.41
N ARG A 609 -17.48 4.08 6.08
CA ARG A 609 -18.57 4.80 6.77
C ARG A 609 -18.06 5.62 7.95
N GLY A 610 -17.03 5.12 8.65
CA GLY A 610 -16.37 5.85 9.74
C GLY A 610 -15.76 7.17 9.28
N ILE A 611 -15.08 7.18 8.12
CA ILE A 611 -14.50 8.39 7.53
C ILE A 611 -15.61 9.38 7.15
N GLU A 612 -16.69 8.89 6.55
CA GLU A 612 -17.85 9.69 6.15
C GLU A 612 -18.57 10.34 7.34
N CYS A 613 -18.76 9.62 8.44
CA CYS A 613 -19.28 10.19 9.70
C CYS A 613 -18.35 11.26 10.28
N ALA A 614 -17.03 11.10 10.14
CA ALA A 614 -16.07 12.11 10.59
C ALA A 614 -16.16 13.38 9.73
N ALA A 615 -16.33 13.25 8.41
CA ALA A 615 -16.51 14.37 7.50
C ALA A 615 -17.78 15.19 7.85
N GLU A 616 -18.91 14.52 8.12
CA GLU A 616 -20.15 15.21 8.55
C GLU A 616 -19.95 16.01 9.85
N ARG A 617 -19.20 15.47 10.82
CA ARG A 617 -18.90 16.19 12.07
C ARG A 617 -18.06 17.43 11.82
N VAL A 618 -17.08 17.33 10.92
CA VAL A 618 -16.21 18.45 10.53
C VAL A 618 -17.02 19.52 9.81
N GLN A 619 -17.87 19.11 8.86
CA GLN A 619 -18.78 20.01 8.15
C GLN A 619 -19.75 20.73 9.12
N ALA A 620 -20.25 20.04 10.15
CA ALA A 620 -21.11 20.62 11.17
C ALA A 620 -20.41 21.69 12.04
N GLN A 621 -19.07 21.63 12.17
CA GLN A 621 -18.29 22.67 12.85
C GLN A 621 -18.14 23.94 12.00
N GLY A 622 -18.32 23.83 10.67
CA GLY A 622 -18.41 24.96 9.74
C GLY A 622 -17.09 25.56 9.27
N GLU A 623 -15.95 25.15 9.84
CA GLU A 623 -14.63 25.65 9.44
C GLU A 623 -14.11 24.98 8.17
N PHE A 624 -14.30 23.66 8.07
CA PHE A 624 -13.87 22.85 6.93
C PHE A 624 -15.01 21.92 6.50
N ILE A 625 -15.01 21.50 5.24
CA ILE A 625 -15.89 20.43 4.76
C ILE A 625 -15.29 19.07 5.14
N ARG A 626 -13.98 18.92 4.97
CA ARG A 626 -13.28 17.66 5.17
C ARG A 626 -11.81 17.90 5.51
N VAL A 627 -11.24 17.03 6.32
CA VAL A 627 -9.85 17.12 6.77
C VAL A 627 -9.15 15.77 6.67
N GLY A 628 -7.83 15.81 6.50
CA GLY A 628 -6.96 14.64 6.54
C GLY A 628 -6.47 14.32 7.95
N ASP A 629 -5.40 13.52 8.03
CA ASP A 629 -4.78 13.18 9.31
C ASP A 629 -4.31 14.44 10.05
N PRO A 630 -4.45 14.48 11.39
CA PRO A 630 -3.94 15.58 12.19
C PRO A 630 -2.40 15.65 12.14
N ILE A 631 -1.86 16.86 12.10
CA ILE A 631 -0.43 17.12 12.26
C ILE A 631 -0.08 17.06 13.76
N PRO A 632 0.91 16.24 14.18
CA PRO A 632 1.26 16.11 15.58
C PRO A 632 1.90 17.41 16.11
N LEU A 633 1.60 17.84 17.33
CA LEU A 633 2.25 19.04 17.91
C LEU A 633 3.76 18.91 18.14
N LYS A 634 4.28 17.68 18.11
CA LYS A 634 5.70 17.37 18.32
C LYS A 634 6.24 16.60 17.13
N LYS A 635 7.51 16.86 16.80
CA LYS A 635 8.24 16.19 15.73
C LYS A 635 8.12 14.66 15.88
N PRO A 636 7.60 13.94 14.87
CA PRO A 636 7.51 12.49 14.91
C PRO A 636 8.93 11.89 14.92
N LYS A 637 9.09 10.77 15.65
CA LYS A 637 10.34 10.02 15.69
C LYS A 637 10.55 9.29 14.37
N SER A 638 11.79 9.10 13.95
CA SER A 638 12.07 8.25 12.77
C SER A 638 11.67 6.79 13.04
N PRO A 639 11.43 5.97 12.00
CA PRO A 639 11.16 4.54 12.18
C PRO A 639 12.24 3.83 13.01
N ALA A 640 13.52 4.16 12.79
CA ALA A 640 14.64 3.66 13.59
C ALA A 640 14.57 4.08 15.07
N GLU A 641 14.21 5.34 15.36
CA GLU A 641 14.04 5.84 16.74
C GLU A 641 12.80 5.25 17.42
N ALA A 642 11.71 5.08 16.68
CA ALA A 642 10.48 4.47 17.17
C ALA A 642 10.71 2.99 17.52
N MET A 643 11.39 2.24 16.65
CA MET A 643 11.81 0.87 16.93
C MET A 643 12.80 0.80 18.09
N SER A 644 13.83 1.64 18.13
CA SER A 644 14.77 1.69 19.27
C SER A 644 14.07 2.04 20.59
N ALA A 645 13.04 2.90 20.55
CA ALA A 645 12.20 3.19 21.70
C ALA A 645 11.29 2.01 22.10
N LEU A 646 10.78 1.24 21.13
CA LEU A 646 10.03 0.01 21.38
C LEU A 646 10.92 -1.08 21.97
N PHE A 647 12.12 -1.27 21.43
CA PHE A 647 13.12 -2.23 21.93
C PHE A 647 13.74 -1.82 23.27
N SER A 648 13.78 -0.52 23.59
CA SER A 648 14.19 -0.06 24.92
C SER A 648 13.06 -0.14 25.95
N LYS A 649 11.78 0.00 25.54
CA LYS A 649 10.62 -0.26 26.41
C LYS A 649 10.35 -1.75 26.66
N SER A 650 10.64 -2.63 25.70
CA SER A 650 10.58 -4.08 25.93
C SER A 650 11.71 -4.58 26.83
N ARG A 651 12.79 -3.80 27.00
CA ARG A 651 13.88 -4.09 27.96
C ARG A 651 13.56 -3.77 29.43
N SER A 652 12.43 -3.15 29.75
CA SER A 652 11.99 -2.98 31.15
C SER A 652 11.22 -4.18 31.74
N SER A 653 10.95 -5.22 30.94
CA SER A 653 10.49 -6.53 31.42
C SER A 653 11.56 -7.56 31.06
N GLY A 654 12.32 -7.96 32.08
CA GLY A 654 13.51 -8.82 32.07
C GLY A 654 13.69 -9.78 30.88
N LEU A 655 14.70 -9.48 30.08
CA LEU A 655 15.53 -10.48 29.39
C LEU A 655 16.87 -9.81 29.04
N THR A 656 17.90 -10.16 29.81
CA THR A 656 19.27 -9.70 29.62
C THR A 656 19.83 -10.35 28.36
N VAL A 657 19.87 -9.62 27.25
CA VAL A 657 20.70 -9.99 26.09
C VAL A 657 21.95 -9.11 26.16
N THR A 658 23.06 -9.73 26.56
CA THR A 658 24.41 -9.18 26.41
C THR A 658 24.69 -8.94 24.92
N HIS A 659 24.57 -7.68 24.48
CA HIS A 659 25.18 -7.26 23.23
C HIS A 659 26.69 -7.14 23.45
N ALA A 660 27.46 -7.99 22.77
CA ALA A 660 28.90 -7.82 22.65
C ALA A 660 29.18 -6.54 21.84
N TYR A 661 29.50 -5.47 22.57
CA TYR A 661 30.12 -4.25 22.04
C TYR A 661 31.63 -4.41 22.16
N GLN A 662 32.21 -5.33 21.38
CA GLN A 662 33.66 -5.47 21.23
C GLN A 662 33.91 -5.99 19.81
N ASP A 663 34.65 -5.19 19.03
CA ASP A 663 35.29 -5.49 17.73
C ASP A 663 34.98 -4.55 16.55
N LEU A 664 34.80 -3.25 16.80
CA LEU A 664 34.94 -2.22 15.75
C LEU A 664 35.91 -1.08 16.10
N SER A 665 36.73 -1.25 17.15
CA SER A 665 37.79 -0.31 17.55
C SER A 665 39.22 -0.79 17.24
N SER A 666 39.41 -1.96 16.63
CA SER A 666 40.74 -2.55 16.36
C SER A 666 41.20 -2.49 14.89
N MET A 667 40.42 -1.91 13.97
CA MET A 667 40.79 -1.81 12.54
C MET A 667 41.29 -0.42 12.09
N LYS A 668 41.55 0.51 13.03
CA LYS A 668 42.15 1.82 12.74
C LYS A 668 43.65 1.94 13.07
N GLU A 669 44.30 0.87 13.52
CA GLU A 669 45.74 0.85 13.83
C GLU A 669 46.58 -0.13 12.97
N MET A 670 46.02 -0.73 11.90
CA MET A 670 46.78 -1.62 11.00
C MET A 670 46.96 -1.13 9.55
N LEU A 671 46.74 0.18 9.30
CA LEU A 671 47.13 0.84 8.05
C LEU A 671 47.76 2.22 8.33
N GLY A 672 48.78 2.22 9.19
CA GLY A 672 49.78 3.28 9.31
C GLY A 672 51.10 2.81 8.75
#